data_AF-A0A0E0E924-F1
#
_entry.id   AF-A0A0E0E924-F1
#
_cell.length_a   1.000
_cell.length_b   1.000
_cell.length_c   1.000
_cell.angle_alpha   90.00
_cell.angle_beta   90.00
_cell.angle_gamma   90.00
#
_symmetry.space_group_name_H-M   'P 1'
#
loop_
_entity.id
_entity.type
_entity.pdbx_description
1 polymer ?
#
loop_
_entity_poly.entity_id
_entity_poly.type
_entity_poly.pdbx_seq_one_letter_code
_entity_poly.pdbx_strand_id
1 'polypeptide(L)'
;MAASSAAVAAAWVDWAAEYTKAAQAESRPPAEWAARVASVVAAAGDAPWSPGLAEMLARALLYGGGGGGGGGGAAWKYAEAALAAGLASPALLLAILSTRVIPHRFTRPTAYRLYLELLRRHGFNFAFQMKAANFKKIMQLIDDNLGLSKIFGFSTCEPGLVDAALDDEGLLELIPDKKAHWPTRSDDVSAFDGTFSEQRIDKIDKLQKVNNVITIELIGHLLHDKVITHILSLARENIKFHPIGTSNPLSSPNGRCLGASYSAQWIPIDMYLEDCLDGSIAATNSIEILSGLVKALQAVNRATWHDAFLALWIASLRLVQREREPIEGPVPHLDTRVCMLLSITTLAIVDIIEESDSEMNSNWKEKRTSDDLRKELMLSLQTLGDYESLLVPPPCIISIANQAASKAAMFVSGINISSGYMENVNDRTTNYSGNMWHLIVESCISRNLLETSVYYWPGYINGHVNSITHALPSQLAAWSSFMKRAPLTQSLVNVLVATPAPSLAEVQKLYEVAVDGSDEDKVSAATILCGATLLRGWNFQEHTVLLVVKLLSSSDPIDFSGGESQLVKHGPMLNVIVTGISPVDYVPIFSFHGLIPELAAALMAICEVFGSLSPSVSWSPRTGEEISAHTVFSNAFILLLRLWKFNHPPLEYCVMGDGAPVGSQLTPEYLLLLRNSQVVSIRSSAKNRNTQKQLPVTSNPSSEHPIFMDSFPKLKLWYRQHQACLASTLSGFAHGAPVHKNVDSLLNLMFRKANKESTSIGSLSGSSSISNSSGPGVDDSHLWPQLPAWEILEAVPFVVDAALTACSHGRLFPRELATGLKDLTDFLPASLATIVSYFSAEVTRGVWKPAFMNGTDWPSPAANLSMVEEHIKKIVAATGVDVPRLVTGGSTLGTLPLPLAAFVSLTITYKLDKASERFLNLAGPALENLAASCPWPSMPIVAALWTQKVKRWSDFLVFSASRTVFHHNNDAVFQLLRSCFTATLGMSSTTSVCSCGGIASLLGHGFGSHCSGGLSPVAPGILYLRIFRCIKDCSILAEDILRLLMLSVKDIAETTVSRHRSDKVRKTKYVMRHGQVSLSSAMTQVKVAASLGATLVWLSGGTALVQSLFQEMLPSWFLSVQDLGRGGAASGGTVYKLGGHALAYLAVYAGMFAWGIDPTPVSRRRERVMWSHFEFLASALDGKISLGCDLSLWRAYVSGFLGLVVECTPCWVHEVDLRVLRRLSAGLLQWKEDELAVALLRRAGPEAMAAAAELIIGGDW
;
A
#
# COMPACT_ATOMS: atom_id res chain seq x y z
N MET A 1 -44.14 -51.10 21.62
CA MET A 1 -44.79 -50.23 22.63
C MET A 1 -44.83 -48.73 22.28
N ALA A 2 -44.32 -48.28 21.11
CA ALA A 2 -44.36 -46.85 20.73
C ALA A 2 -45.61 -46.41 19.92
N ALA A 3 -46.41 -47.36 19.41
CA ALA A 3 -47.60 -47.05 18.60
C ALA A 3 -48.84 -46.73 19.45
N SER A 4 -48.89 -47.13 20.73
CA SER A 4 -50.06 -46.91 21.60
C SER A 4 -50.08 -45.54 22.28
N SER A 5 -48.94 -44.84 22.42
CA SER A 5 -48.91 -43.48 23.01
C SER A 5 -49.29 -42.38 22.01
N ALA A 6 -48.99 -42.55 20.72
CA ALA A 6 -49.35 -41.57 19.68
C ALA A 6 -50.86 -41.51 19.42
N ALA A 7 -51.57 -42.64 19.50
CA ALA A 7 -53.03 -42.70 19.36
C ALA A 7 -53.77 -42.04 20.54
N VAL A 8 -53.22 -42.16 21.75
CA VAL A 8 -53.78 -41.52 22.97
C VAL A 8 -53.54 -40.00 22.96
N ALA A 9 -52.40 -39.55 22.44
CA ALA A 9 -52.08 -38.12 22.31
C ALA A 9 -53.00 -37.37 21.31
N ALA A 10 -53.44 -38.03 20.23
CA ALA A 10 -54.40 -37.44 19.28
C ALA A 10 -55.84 -37.41 19.84
N ALA A 11 -56.26 -38.48 20.52
CA ALA A 11 -57.63 -38.64 21.02
C ALA A 11 -58.03 -37.58 22.07
N TRP A 12 -57.11 -37.18 22.97
CA TRP A 12 -57.43 -36.15 23.96
C TRP A 12 -57.44 -34.74 23.36
N VAL A 13 -56.66 -34.47 22.31
CA VAL A 13 -56.66 -33.19 21.58
C VAL A 13 -57.97 -33.03 20.80
N ASP A 14 -58.46 -34.09 20.17
CA ASP A 14 -59.76 -34.11 19.49
C ASP A 14 -60.91 -33.93 20.50
N TRP A 15 -60.84 -34.61 21.64
CA TRP A 15 -61.77 -34.39 22.76
C TRP A 15 -61.72 -32.95 23.27
N ALA A 16 -60.52 -32.38 23.43
CA ALA A 16 -60.35 -30.99 23.86
C ALA A 16 -60.95 -30.01 22.84
N ALA A 17 -60.87 -30.30 21.54
CA ALA A 17 -61.51 -29.50 20.49
C ALA A 17 -63.04 -29.52 20.60
N GLU A 18 -63.64 -30.70 20.79
CA GLU A 18 -65.09 -30.84 21.00
C GLU A 18 -65.55 -30.19 22.30
N TYR A 19 -64.80 -30.38 23.38
CA TYR A 19 -65.08 -29.75 24.68
C TYR A 19 -64.97 -28.23 24.62
N THR A 20 -64.02 -27.69 23.84
CA THR A 20 -63.89 -26.24 23.64
C THR A 20 -65.07 -25.68 22.87
N LYS A 21 -65.57 -26.38 21.84
CA LYS A 21 -66.80 -25.99 21.11
C LYS A 21 -68.04 -26.03 22.02
N ALA A 22 -68.18 -27.07 22.84
CA ALA A 22 -69.28 -27.18 23.81
C ALA A 22 -69.21 -26.08 24.88
N ALA A 23 -68.03 -25.84 25.45
CA ALA A 23 -67.81 -24.78 26.44
C ALA A 23 -68.05 -23.37 25.88
N GLN A 24 -67.75 -23.14 24.60
CA GLN A 24 -68.09 -21.91 23.89
C GLN A 24 -69.61 -21.74 23.71
N ALA A 25 -70.32 -22.80 23.32
CA ALA A 25 -71.78 -22.77 23.16
C ALA A 25 -72.50 -22.55 24.51
N GLU A 26 -71.97 -23.10 25.60
CA GLU A 26 -72.52 -22.98 26.95
C GLU A 26 -72.02 -21.74 27.73
N SER A 27 -71.16 -20.89 27.15
CA SER A 27 -70.56 -19.72 27.80
C SER A 27 -69.86 -20.01 29.14
N ARG A 28 -69.17 -21.16 29.27
CA ARG A 28 -68.45 -21.52 30.50
C ARG A 28 -67.28 -20.57 30.81
N PRO A 29 -66.88 -20.39 32.08
CA PRO A 29 -65.71 -19.59 32.42
C PRO A 29 -64.42 -20.18 31.83
N PRO A 30 -63.56 -19.38 31.18
CA PRO A 30 -62.29 -19.85 30.59
C PRO A 30 -61.34 -20.54 31.58
N ALA A 31 -61.35 -20.12 32.85
CA ALA A 31 -60.54 -20.72 33.90
C ALA A 31 -60.99 -22.14 34.27
N GLU A 32 -62.30 -22.39 34.30
CA GLU A 32 -62.87 -23.72 34.58
C GLU A 32 -62.62 -24.68 33.42
N TRP A 33 -62.71 -24.19 32.19
CA TRP A 33 -62.30 -24.95 31.00
C TRP A 33 -60.82 -25.33 31.07
N ALA A 34 -59.93 -24.37 31.35
CA ALA A 34 -58.49 -24.60 31.41
C ALA A 34 -58.12 -25.60 32.51
N ALA A 35 -58.74 -25.51 33.70
CA ALA A 35 -58.55 -26.47 34.78
C ALA A 35 -58.99 -27.89 34.40
N ARG A 36 -60.11 -28.02 33.66
CA ARG A 36 -60.60 -29.32 33.20
C ARG A 36 -59.68 -29.92 32.12
N VAL A 37 -59.26 -29.12 31.14
CA VAL A 37 -58.29 -29.56 30.12
C VAL A 37 -56.95 -29.93 30.77
N ALA A 38 -56.46 -29.15 31.74
CA ALA A 38 -55.24 -29.47 32.49
C ALA A 38 -55.31 -30.82 33.23
N SER A 39 -56.45 -31.12 33.86
CA SER A 39 -56.66 -32.41 34.54
C SER A 39 -56.62 -33.61 33.58
N VAL A 40 -57.10 -33.44 32.34
CA VAL A 40 -57.09 -34.48 31.31
C VAL A 40 -55.70 -34.65 30.70
N VAL A 41 -54.96 -33.56 30.49
CA VAL A 41 -53.54 -33.58 30.06
C VAL A 41 -52.68 -34.30 31.10
N ALA A 42 -52.87 -33.99 32.38
CA ALA A 42 -52.17 -34.65 33.48
C ALA A 42 -52.50 -36.14 33.58
N ALA A 43 -53.75 -36.54 33.29
CA ALA A 43 -54.18 -37.94 33.26
C ALA A 43 -53.67 -38.70 32.01
N ALA A 44 -53.48 -38.01 30.88
CA ALA A 44 -52.96 -38.57 29.63
C ALA A 44 -51.43 -38.72 29.62
N GLY A 45 -50.72 -38.14 30.61
CA GLY A 45 -49.26 -38.20 30.73
C GLY A 45 -48.50 -37.39 29.67
N ASP A 46 -49.16 -36.42 29.02
CA ASP A 46 -48.53 -35.59 27.99
C ASP A 46 -47.69 -34.46 28.61
N ALA A 47 -46.60 -34.07 27.95
CA ALA A 47 -45.67 -33.08 28.48
C ALA A 47 -46.27 -31.65 28.41
N PRO A 48 -45.90 -30.75 29.34
CA PRO A 48 -46.32 -29.35 29.30
C PRO A 48 -46.00 -28.69 27.95
N TRP A 49 -46.84 -27.74 27.53
CA TRP A 49 -46.78 -27.05 26.22
C TRP A 49 -47.06 -27.97 25.02
N SER A 50 -48.29 -28.50 24.95
CA SER A 50 -48.72 -29.35 23.83
C SER A 50 -48.74 -28.58 22.50
N PRO A 51 -48.02 -29.04 21.46
CA PRO A 51 -48.09 -28.43 20.14
C PRO A 51 -49.44 -28.66 19.45
N GLY A 52 -50.08 -29.82 19.69
CA GLY A 52 -51.38 -30.16 19.11
C GLY A 52 -52.51 -29.26 19.63
N LEU A 53 -52.46 -28.90 20.91
CA LEU A 53 -53.41 -27.94 21.50
C LEU A 53 -53.22 -26.52 20.94
N ALA A 54 -51.97 -26.11 20.68
CA ALA A 54 -51.67 -24.80 20.07
C ALA A 54 -52.22 -24.70 18.63
N GLU A 55 -52.04 -25.74 17.79
CA GLU A 55 -52.62 -25.77 16.44
C GLU A 55 -54.15 -25.77 16.45
N MET A 56 -54.76 -26.54 17.36
CA MET A 56 -56.22 -26.59 17.53
C MET A 56 -56.79 -25.22 17.91
N LEU A 57 -56.18 -24.57 18.90
CA LEU A 57 -56.56 -23.21 19.31
C LEU A 57 -56.37 -22.20 18.17
N ALA A 58 -55.26 -22.29 17.41
CA ALA A 58 -55.05 -21.44 16.24
C ALA A 58 -56.16 -21.63 15.18
N ARG A 59 -56.54 -22.88 14.87
CA ARG A 59 -57.66 -23.17 13.94
C ARG A 59 -58.99 -22.60 14.46
N ALA A 60 -59.26 -22.74 15.76
CA ALA A 60 -60.47 -22.20 16.39
C ALA A 60 -60.53 -20.67 16.34
N LEU A 61 -59.38 -19.99 16.53
CA LEU A 61 -59.26 -18.54 16.46
C LEU A 61 -59.40 -17.99 15.03
N LEU A 62 -58.96 -18.74 14.01
CA LEU A 62 -58.93 -18.30 12.61
C LEU A 62 -60.23 -18.60 11.83
N TYR A 63 -60.92 -19.71 12.14
CA TYR A 63 -62.12 -20.16 11.41
C TYR A 63 -63.46 -19.88 12.12
N GLY A 64 -63.46 -19.34 13.35
CA GLY A 64 -64.68 -19.04 14.13
C GLY A 64 -65.53 -17.86 13.65
N GLY A 65 -65.44 -17.47 12.38
CA GLY A 65 -65.97 -16.21 11.83
C GLY A 65 -67.14 -16.31 10.85
N GLY A 66 -67.82 -17.46 10.75
CA GLY A 66 -68.96 -17.65 9.85
C GLY A 66 -70.31 -17.67 10.57
N GLY A 67 -70.84 -16.51 10.97
CA GLY A 67 -72.17 -16.41 11.56
C GLY A 67 -72.27 -15.27 12.58
N GLY A 68 -73.24 -14.37 12.41
CA GLY A 68 -73.32 -13.09 13.11
C GLY A 68 -73.25 -13.16 14.64
N GLY A 69 -72.52 -12.19 15.21
CA GLY A 69 -72.69 -11.69 16.58
C GLY A 69 -72.26 -12.61 17.74
N GLY A 70 -70.98 -12.53 18.14
CA GLY A 70 -70.57 -12.81 19.54
C GLY A 70 -69.54 -13.92 19.76
N GLY A 71 -69.33 -14.85 18.84
CA GLY A 71 -68.51 -16.06 19.07
C GLY A 71 -66.98 -15.83 19.15
N GLY A 72 -66.45 -14.86 18.40
CA GLY A 72 -65.00 -14.68 18.28
C GLY A 72 -64.28 -14.32 19.59
N GLY A 73 -64.90 -13.53 20.47
CA GLY A 73 -64.26 -13.07 21.71
C GLY A 73 -64.08 -14.16 22.77
N ALA A 74 -64.89 -15.23 22.74
CA ALA A 74 -64.77 -16.34 23.69
C ALA A 74 -63.54 -17.19 23.40
N ALA A 75 -63.25 -17.50 22.13
CA ALA A 75 -62.11 -18.30 21.71
C ALA A 75 -60.76 -17.68 22.13
N TRP A 76 -60.62 -16.36 22.05
CA TRP A 76 -59.41 -15.65 22.51
C TRP A 76 -59.21 -15.75 24.03
N LYS A 77 -60.29 -15.70 24.82
CA LYS A 77 -60.21 -15.89 26.28
C LYS A 77 -59.81 -17.32 26.67
N TYR A 78 -60.24 -18.33 25.92
CA TYR A 78 -59.80 -19.70 26.10
C TYR A 78 -58.32 -19.90 25.71
N ALA A 79 -57.87 -19.25 24.63
CA ALA A 79 -56.45 -19.26 24.25
C ALA A 79 -55.57 -18.62 25.33
N GLU A 80 -55.99 -17.48 25.88
CA GLU A 80 -55.29 -16.82 26.99
C GLU A 80 -55.25 -17.70 28.25
N ALA A 81 -56.37 -18.32 28.63
CA ALA A 81 -56.42 -19.25 29.76
C ALA A 81 -55.55 -20.50 29.55
N ALA A 82 -55.44 -21.01 28.31
CA ALA A 82 -54.58 -22.13 27.98
C ALA A 82 -53.08 -21.79 28.10
N LEU A 83 -52.69 -20.58 27.68
CA LEU A 83 -51.31 -20.09 27.79
C LEU A 83 -50.94 -19.81 29.25
N ALA A 84 -51.84 -19.19 30.02
CA ALA A 84 -51.65 -18.93 31.45
C ALA A 84 -51.52 -20.24 32.28
N ALA A 85 -52.20 -21.31 31.86
CA ALA A 85 -52.11 -22.63 32.48
C ALA A 85 -50.95 -23.52 31.94
N GLY A 86 -50.13 -23.02 31.00
CA GLY A 86 -49.00 -23.78 30.43
C GLY A 86 -49.39 -24.98 29.56
N LEU A 87 -50.63 -25.02 29.04
CA LEU A 87 -51.16 -26.16 28.30
C LEU A 87 -50.78 -26.17 26.82
N ALA A 88 -50.68 -24.98 26.20
CA ALA A 88 -50.25 -24.79 24.81
C ALA A 88 -48.92 -24.03 24.77
N SER A 89 -48.12 -24.21 23.72
CA SER A 89 -46.88 -23.41 23.51
C SER A 89 -47.21 -21.99 23.05
N PRO A 90 -46.85 -20.94 23.82
CA PRO A 90 -46.96 -19.56 23.37
C PRO A 90 -46.20 -19.28 22.07
N ALA A 91 -44.99 -19.85 21.89
CA ALA A 91 -44.15 -19.58 20.73
C ALA A 91 -44.80 -20.11 19.43
N LEU A 92 -45.30 -21.34 19.45
CA LEU A 92 -45.97 -21.95 18.30
C LEU A 92 -47.30 -21.27 17.98
N LEU A 93 -48.12 -20.97 19.00
CA LEU A 93 -49.41 -20.31 18.80
C LEU A 93 -49.25 -18.91 18.21
N LEU A 94 -48.30 -18.12 18.72
CA LEU A 94 -47.98 -16.79 18.19
C LEU A 94 -47.44 -16.85 16.76
N ALA A 95 -46.59 -17.84 16.43
CA ALA A 95 -46.06 -18.04 15.08
C ALA A 95 -47.16 -18.41 14.06
N ILE A 96 -48.12 -19.27 14.43
CA ILE A 96 -49.24 -19.62 13.55
C ILE A 96 -50.18 -18.42 13.35
N LEU A 97 -50.44 -17.65 14.42
CA LEU A 97 -51.31 -16.47 14.34
C LEU A 97 -50.66 -15.33 13.56
N SER A 98 -49.35 -15.12 13.68
CA SER A 98 -48.65 -14.02 13.00
C SER A 98 -48.80 -14.09 11.48
N THR A 99 -48.65 -15.28 10.88
CA THR A 99 -48.78 -15.51 9.43
C THR A 99 -50.19 -15.32 8.88
N ARG A 100 -51.22 -15.28 9.74
CA ARG A 100 -52.63 -15.24 9.35
C ARG A 100 -53.36 -13.99 9.80
N VAL A 101 -52.91 -13.34 10.87
CA VAL A 101 -53.54 -12.14 11.44
C VAL A 101 -52.88 -10.86 10.94
N ILE A 102 -51.55 -10.81 10.81
CA ILE A 102 -50.82 -9.62 10.34
C ILE A 102 -51.18 -9.23 8.89
N PRO A 103 -51.34 -10.16 7.92
CA PRO A 103 -51.74 -9.81 6.55
C PRO A 103 -53.14 -9.20 6.45
N HIS A 104 -54.01 -9.45 7.43
CA HIS A 104 -55.40 -9.01 7.46
C HIS A 104 -55.64 -7.92 8.52
N ARG A 105 -54.58 -7.21 8.94
CA ARG A 105 -54.62 -6.19 10.00
C ARG A 105 -55.59 -5.03 9.70
N PHE A 106 -55.75 -4.64 8.43
CA PHE A 106 -56.71 -3.63 8.01
C PHE A 106 -58.14 -4.14 7.88
N THR A 107 -58.33 -5.37 7.38
CA THR A 107 -59.65 -5.97 7.16
C THR A 107 -60.27 -6.56 8.44
N ARG A 108 -59.44 -6.90 9.45
CA ARG A 108 -59.86 -7.48 10.74
C ARG A 108 -59.10 -6.85 11.94
N PRO A 109 -59.27 -5.54 12.21
CA PRO A 109 -58.50 -4.81 13.23
C PRO A 109 -58.71 -5.33 14.66
N THR A 110 -59.89 -5.89 14.97
CA THR A 110 -60.19 -6.45 16.29
C THR A 110 -59.40 -7.74 16.57
N ALA A 111 -59.17 -8.58 15.54
CA ALA A 111 -58.36 -9.78 15.67
C ALA A 111 -56.88 -9.43 15.83
N TYR A 112 -56.41 -8.40 15.10
CA TYR A 112 -55.06 -7.86 15.24
C TYR A 112 -54.82 -7.29 16.65
N ARG A 113 -55.78 -6.54 17.21
CA ARG A 113 -55.73 -6.02 18.59
C ARG A 113 -55.51 -7.13 19.64
N LEU A 114 -56.22 -8.25 19.50
CA LEU A 114 -56.14 -9.39 20.44
C LEU A 114 -54.83 -10.18 20.28
N TYR A 115 -54.35 -10.33 19.04
CA TYR A 115 -53.01 -10.86 18.78
C TYR A 115 -51.92 -10.01 19.45
N LEU A 116 -52.00 -8.68 19.34
CA LEU A 116 -51.02 -7.77 19.96
C LEU A 116 -51.01 -7.89 21.50
N GLU A 117 -52.16 -8.08 22.16
CA GLU A 117 -52.19 -8.31 23.62
C GLU A 117 -51.60 -9.66 24.03
N LEU A 118 -51.83 -10.70 23.24
CA LEU A 118 -51.21 -11.99 23.49
C LEU A 118 -49.69 -11.95 23.29
N LEU A 119 -49.24 -11.26 22.24
CA LEU A 119 -47.82 -11.01 22.01
C LEU A 119 -47.22 -10.18 23.16
N ARG A 120 -47.93 -9.16 23.64
CA ARG A 120 -47.51 -8.33 24.79
C ARG A 120 -47.30 -9.13 26.06
N ARG A 121 -48.18 -10.11 26.35
CA ARG A 121 -48.13 -10.88 27.60
C ARG A 121 -47.21 -12.09 27.54
N HIS A 122 -47.07 -12.74 26.39
CA HIS A 122 -46.39 -14.03 26.26
C HIS A 122 -45.22 -14.04 25.26
N GLY A 123 -45.04 -13.00 24.46
CA GLY A 123 -44.03 -12.91 23.40
C GLY A 123 -42.59 -12.70 23.87
N PHE A 124 -42.37 -12.44 25.16
CA PHE A 124 -41.04 -12.11 25.72
C PHE A 124 -40.57 -13.10 26.79
N ASN A 125 -41.33 -14.17 27.08
CA ASN A 125 -41.05 -15.13 28.15
C ASN A 125 -40.88 -16.57 27.62
N PHE A 126 -39.97 -16.78 26.66
CA PHE A 126 -39.73 -18.09 26.04
C PHE A 126 -38.66 -18.96 26.73
N ALA A 127 -37.88 -18.41 27.66
CA ALA A 127 -36.74 -19.09 28.28
C ALA A 127 -37.08 -20.45 28.91
N PHE A 128 -38.29 -20.60 29.45
CA PHE A 128 -38.76 -21.86 30.04
C PHE A 128 -39.06 -22.94 28.99
N GLN A 129 -39.49 -22.56 27.78
CA GLN A 129 -39.83 -23.49 26.68
C GLN A 129 -38.62 -24.20 26.08
N MET A 130 -37.43 -23.59 26.18
CA MET A 130 -36.18 -24.16 25.66
C MET A 130 -35.70 -25.41 26.42
N LYS A 131 -36.24 -25.67 27.61
CA LYS A 131 -35.88 -26.83 28.46
C LYS A 131 -36.90 -27.97 28.42
N ALA A 132 -37.99 -27.86 27.64
CA ALA A 132 -39.01 -28.91 27.57
C ALA A 132 -38.65 -30.07 26.63
N ALA A 133 -39.18 -31.25 26.96
CA ALA A 133 -39.11 -32.45 26.13
C ALA A 133 -39.70 -32.26 24.70
N ASN A 134 -40.68 -31.37 24.53
CA ASN A 134 -41.34 -31.09 23.25
C ASN A 134 -40.65 -30.01 22.39
N PHE A 135 -39.55 -29.39 22.87
CA PHE A 135 -38.90 -28.25 22.23
C PHE A 135 -38.53 -28.49 20.75
N LYS A 136 -37.94 -29.65 20.44
CA LYS A 136 -37.51 -29.97 19.07
C LYS A 136 -38.69 -30.04 18.08
N LYS A 137 -39.83 -30.58 18.51
CA LYS A 137 -41.06 -30.67 17.71
C LYS A 137 -41.73 -29.31 17.54
N ILE A 138 -41.73 -28.49 18.60
CA ILE A 138 -42.24 -27.11 18.58
C ILE A 138 -41.43 -26.26 17.59
N MET A 139 -40.09 -26.33 17.63
CA MET A 139 -39.24 -25.57 16.72
C MET A 139 -39.41 -25.98 15.26
N GLN A 140 -39.57 -27.28 14.98
CA GLN A 140 -39.83 -27.76 13.62
C GLN A 140 -41.17 -27.26 13.07
N LEU A 141 -42.23 -27.24 13.89
CA LEU A 141 -43.52 -26.68 13.49
C LEU A 141 -43.51 -25.16 13.34
N ILE A 142 -42.72 -24.44 14.15
CA ILE A 142 -42.48 -23.00 13.96
C ILE A 142 -41.76 -22.76 12.62
N ASP A 143 -40.73 -23.56 12.33
CA ASP A 143 -40.00 -23.53 11.06
C ASP A 143 -40.93 -23.78 9.86
N ASP A 144 -41.77 -24.82 9.91
CA ASP A 144 -42.72 -25.17 8.85
C ASP A 144 -43.77 -24.07 8.60
N ASN A 145 -44.23 -23.38 9.66
CA ASN A 145 -45.25 -22.33 9.54
C ASN A 145 -44.68 -20.97 9.13
N LEU A 146 -43.51 -20.59 9.66
CA LEU A 146 -42.85 -19.33 9.33
C LEU A 146 -41.95 -19.44 8.10
N GLY A 147 -41.65 -20.66 7.64
CA GLY A 147 -40.76 -20.93 6.51
C GLY A 147 -39.30 -20.59 6.78
N LEU A 148 -38.84 -20.65 8.04
CA LEU A 148 -37.52 -20.13 8.43
C LEU A 148 -36.39 -20.80 7.63
N SER A 149 -36.42 -22.11 7.42
CA SER A 149 -35.44 -22.88 6.66
C SER A 149 -35.42 -22.54 5.16
N LYS A 150 -36.54 -22.08 4.58
CA LYS A 150 -36.58 -21.53 3.22
C LYS A 150 -36.05 -20.09 3.18
N ILE A 151 -36.33 -19.30 4.21
CA ILE A 151 -35.87 -17.90 4.35
C ILE A 151 -34.35 -17.83 4.57
N PHE A 152 -33.81 -18.71 5.41
CA PHE A 152 -32.38 -18.80 5.73
C PHE A 152 -31.59 -19.69 4.74
N GLY A 153 -32.25 -20.22 3.69
CA GLY A 153 -31.69 -21.08 2.65
C GLY A 153 -31.86 -20.57 1.21
N PHE A 154 -32.08 -19.26 1.03
CA PHE A 154 -32.40 -18.46 -0.18
C PHE A 154 -33.88 -18.15 -0.45
N SER A 155 -34.13 -16.84 -0.71
CA SER A 155 -35.38 -16.11 -0.95
C SER A 155 -36.07 -15.50 0.28
N THR A 156 -35.55 -14.34 0.68
CA THR A 156 -36.14 -13.20 1.42
C THR A 156 -37.54 -13.34 2.04
N CYS A 157 -37.60 -13.41 3.36
CA CYS A 157 -38.71 -12.85 4.15
C CYS A 157 -38.11 -12.20 5.40
N GLU A 158 -38.07 -10.86 5.42
CA GLU A 158 -37.66 -10.06 6.57
C GLU A 158 -38.82 -9.96 7.59
N PRO A 159 -38.57 -9.69 8.89
CA PRO A 159 -39.57 -9.82 9.96
C PRO A 159 -40.83 -8.96 9.73
N GLY A 160 -41.96 -9.63 9.51
CA GLY A 160 -43.20 -9.02 9.02
C GLY A 160 -43.93 -8.04 9.95
N LEU A 161 -43.62 -7.97 11.25
CA LEU A 161 -44.29 -7.02 12.18
C LEU A 161 -43.71 -5.60 12.06
N VAL A 162 -42.39 -5.47 11.87
CA VAL A 162 -41.71 -4.17 11.72
C VAL A 162 -42.04 -3.56 10.35
N ASP A 163 -41.99 -4.37 9.29
CA ASP A 163 -42.40 -3.93 7.97
C ASP A 163 -43.90 -3.58 7.95
N ALA A 164 -44.79 -4.34 8.59
CA ALA A 164 -46.21 -3.96 8.70
C ALA A 164 -46.41 -2.62 9.42
N ALA A 165 -45.67 -2.33 10.50
CA ALA A 165 -45.78 -1.04 11.20
C ALA A 165 -45.27 0.15 10.37
N LEU A 166 -44.19 -0.05 9.60
CA LEU A 166 -43.67 0.98 8.67
C LEU A 166 -44.61 1.20 7.48
N ASP A 167 -45.33 0.17 7.06
CA ASP A 167 -46.31 0.18 5.98
C ASP A 167 -47.58 0.94 6.41
N ASP A 168 -48.03 0.69 7.65
CA ASP A 168 -49.21 1.32 8.23
C ASP A 168 -49.04 2.83 8.47
N GLU A 169 -47.80 3.30 8.65
CA GLU A 169 -47.44 4.72 8.78
C GLU A 169 -47.00 5.36 7.43
N GLY A 170 -47.05 4.62 6.32
CA GLY A 170 -46.66 5.10 4.98
C GLY A 170 -45.16 5.37 4.80
N LEU A 171 -44.32 4.94 5.75
CA LEU A 171 -42.88 5.19 5.76
C LEU A 171 -42.09 4.22 4.88
N LEU A 172 -42.71 3.11 4.47
CA LEU A 172 -42.12 2.13 3.55
C LEU A 172 -41.97 2.69 2.11
N GLU A 173 -42.80 3.65 1.69
CA GLU A 173 -42.68 4.34 0.39
C GLU A 173 -41.42 5.24 0.28
N LEU A 174 -40.78 5.58 1.41
CA LEU A 174 -39.57 6.41 1.47
C LEU A 174 -38.25 5.61 1.37
N ILE A 175 -38.34 4.27 1.35
CA ILE A 175 -37.18 3.38 1.27
C ILE A 175 -37.09 2.80 -0.15
N PRO A 176 -36.12 3.20 -0.99
CA PRO A 176 -36.15 2.99 -2.44
C PRO A 176 -36.05 1.53 -2.93
N ASP A 177 -35.95 0.55 -2.02
CA ASP A 177 -35.75 -0.87 -2.35
C ASP A 177 -36.88 -1.82 -1.86
N LYS A 178 -37.94 -1.32 -1.20
CA LYS A 178 -39.05 -2.16 -0.71
C LYS A 178 -40.41 -1.71 -1.25
N LYS A 179 -41.07 -2.57 -2.04
CA LYS A 179 -42.52 -2.45 -2.28
C LYS A 179 -43.27 -3.08 -1.11
N ALA A 180 -44.37 -2.47 -0.69
CA ALA A 180 -45.29 -3.05 0.30
C ALA A 180 -45.64 -4.49 -0.10
N HIS A 181 -45.30 -5.46 0.76
CA HIS A 181 -45.56 -6.87 0.51
C HIS A 181 -47.03 -7.24 0.73
N TRP A 182 -47.75 -6.37 1.44
CA TRP A 182 -49.15 -6.52 1.81
C TRP A 182 -49.99 -5.48 1.08
N PRO A 183 -51.23 -5.79 0.64
CA PRO A 183 -52.06 -4.84 -0.10
C PRO A 183 -52.33 -3.58 0.73
N THR A 184 -51.83 -2.42 0.29
CA THR A 184 -51.89 -1.15 1.04
C THR A 184 -52.86 -0.10 0.51
N ARG A 185 -53.65 -0.37 -0.52
CA ARG A 185 -54.61 0.63 -1.03
C ARG A 185 -56.03 0.14 -1.16
N SER A 186 -56.93 1.07 -0.83
CA SER A 186 -58.38 1.00 -0.70
C SER A 186 -59.15 0.66 -1.99
N ASP A 187 -58.53 0.00 -2.97
CA ASP A 187 -59.20 -0.24 -4.26
C ASP A 187 -60.15 -1.46 -4.25
N ASP A 188 -60.18 -2.23 -3.15
CA ASP A 188 -61.11 -3.36 -2.96
C ASP A 188 -62.16 -3.14 -1.84
N VAL A 189 -62.43 -1.90 -1.43
CA VAL A 189 -63.60 -1.61 -0.55
C VAL A 189 -64.92 -1.60 -1.35
N SER A 190 -64.87 -1.74 -2.68
CA SER A 190 -66.07 -1.77 -3.53
C SER A 190 -66.72 -3.15 -3.69
N ALA A 191 -66.23 -4.21 -3.03
CA ALA A 191 -66.74 -5.59 -3.21
C ALA A 191 -67.58 -6.14 -2.03
N PHE A 192 -68.05 -5.30 -1.11
CA PHE A 192 -69.07 -5.70 -0.13
C PHE A 192 -70.24 -4.71 -0.15
N ASP A 193 -71.29 -5.10 -0.85
CA ASP A 193 -72.58 -4.41 -0.88
C ASP A 193 -73.20 -4.44 0.53
N GLY A 194 -73.22 -3.29 1.19
CA GLY A 194 -73.74 -3.13 2.54
C GLY A 194 -73.37 -1.77 3.12
N THR A 195 -74.30 -0.83 3.05
CA THR A 195 -74.25 0.54 3.61
C THR A 195 -73.67 0.57 5.03
N PHE A 196 -72.38 0.93 5.16
CA PHE A 196 -71.75 1.21 6.44
C PHE A 196 -72.09 2.65 6.87
N SER A 197 -72.53 2.83 8.12
CA SER A 197 -72.70 4.16 8.71
C SER A 197 -71.34 4.80 9.02
N GLU A 198 -71.19 6.12 8.81
CA GLU A 198 -69.97 6.90 9.11
C GLU A 198 -69.40 6.62 10.52
N GLN A 199 -70.28 6.42 11.52
CA GLN A 199 -69.88 6.08 12.89
C GLN A 199 -69.11 4.76 13.05
N ARG A 200 -69.27 3.80 12.13
CA ARG A 200 -68.55 2.51 12.16
C ARG A 200 -67.17 2.62 11.51
N ILE A 201 -67.03 3.45 10.48
CA ILE A 201 -65.75 3.75 9.80
C ILE A 201 -64.83 4.50 10.78
N ASP A 202 -65.35 5.51 11.49
CA ASP A 202 -64.62 6.22 12.55
C ASP A 202 -64.13 5.32 13.69
N LYS A 203 -64.91 4.30 14.06
CA LYS A 203 -64.51 3.33 15.09
C LYS A 203 -63.42 2.39 14.59
N ILE A 204 -63.46 2.00 13.32
CA ILE A 204 -62.44 1.16 12.68
C ILE A 204 -61.12 1.92 12.56
N ASP A 205 -61.16 3.17 12.10
CA ASP A 205 -59.98 4.05 12.00
C ASP A 205 -59.33 4.32 13.38
N LYS A 206 -60.15 4.59 14.41
CA LYS A 206 -59.65 4.71 15.79
C LYS A 206 -59.00 3.42 16.31
N LEU A 207 -59.58 2.26 16.01
CA LEU A 207 -59.01 0.97 16.39
C LEU A 207 -57.69 0.67 15.67
N GLN A 208 -57.58 1.00 14.39
CA GLN A 208 -56.35 0.86 13.61
C GLN A 208 -55.22 1.75 14.19
N LYS A 209 -55.51 3.03 14.48
CA LYS A 209 -54.54 3.94 15.13
C LYS A 209 -54.05 3.42 16.49
N VAL A 210 -54.95 2.91 17.32
CA VAL A 210 -54.58 2.31 18.62
C VAL A 210 -53.71 1.05 18.43
N ASN A 211 -54.04 0.22 17.43
CA ASN A 211 -53.22 -0.96 17.11
C ASN A 211 -51.81 -0.58 16.64
N ASN A 212 -51.67 0.48 15.83
CA ASN A 212 -50.35 0.99 15.42
C ASN A 212 -49.52 1.42 16.62
N VAL A 213 -50.10 2.19 17.55
CA VAL A 213 -49.40 2.64 18.77
C VAL A 213 -48.92 1.45 19.60
N ILE A 214 -49.75 0.42 19.79
CA ILE A 214 -49.37 -0.80 20.53
C ILE A 214 -48.31 -1.60 19.78
N THR A 215 -48.39 -1.64 18.45
CA THR A 215 -47.37 -2.29 17.61
C THR A 215 -46.02 -1.60 17.77
N ILE A 216 -46.00 -0.26 17.74
CA ILE A 216 -44.79 0.55 17.97
C ILE A 216 -44.26 0.35 19.41
N GLU A 217 -45.13 0.31 20.41
CA GLU A 217 -44.76 0.02 21.80
C GLU A 217 -44.13 -1.37 21.95
N LEU A 218 -44.68 -2.38 21.27
CA LEU A 218 -44.14 -3.74 21.27
C LEU A 218 -42.82 -3.86 20.52
N ILE A 219 -42.66 -3.16 19.39
CA ILE A 219 -41.37 -3.02 18.71
C ILE A 219 -40.37 -2.32 19.63
N GLY A 220 -40.80 -1.28 20.36
CA GLY A 220 -40.02 -0.62 21.39
C GLY A 220 -39.52 -1.60 22.45
N HIS A 221 -40.40 -2.43 23.02
CA HIS A 221 -40.02 -3.47 23.98
C HIS A 221 -39.06 -4.52 23.37
N LEU A 222 -39.28 -4.94 22.12
CA LEU A 222 -38.40 -5.86 21.39
C LEU A 222 -36.99 -5.29 21.19
N LEU A 223 -36.88 -3.99 20.90
CA LEU A 223 -35.62 -3.26 20.76
C LEU A 223 -34.95 -2.92 22.10
N HIS A 224 -35.71 -2.91 23.21
CA HIS A 224 -35.16 -2.73 24.56
C HIS A 224 -34.66 -4.04 25.17
N ASP A 225 -35.12 -5.20 24.69
CA ASP A 225 -34.57 -6.50 25.06
C ASP A 225 -33.20 -6.68 24.39
N LYS A 226 -32.14 -6.58 25.20
CA LYS A 226 -30.76 -6.63 24.72
C LYS A 226 -30.41 -7.96 24.06
N VAL A 227 -30.96 -9.09 24.56
CA VAL A 227 -30.66 -10.44 24.05
C VAL A 227 -31.29 -10.60 22.67
N ILE A 228 -32.57 -10.21 22.54
CA ILE A 228 -33.28 -10.25 21.27
C ILE A 228 -32.63 -9.30 20.26
N THR A 229 -32.21 -8.10 20.67
CA THR A 229 -31.53 -7.14 19.80
C THR A 229 -30.17 -7.67 19.32
N HIS A 230 -29.40 -8.34 20.18
CA HIS A 230 -28.12 -8.96 19.80
C HIS A 230 -28.33 -10.16 18.85
N ILE A 231 -29.34 -11.00 19.09
CA ILE A 231 -29.68 -12.11 18.19
C ILE A 231 -30.21 -11.61 16.85
N LEU A 232 -31.02 -10.54 16.84
CA LEU A 232 -31.48 -9.90 15.60
C LEU A 232 -30.33 -9.23 14.84
N SER A 233 -29.36 -8.63 15.53
CA SER A 233 -28.13 -8.13 14.90
C SER A 233 -27.33 -9.27 14.26
N LEU A 234 -27.15 -10.39 14.96
CA LEU A 234 -26.50 -11.60 14.45
C LEU A 234 -27.22 -12.16 13.21
N ALA A 235 -28.55 -12.20 13.23
CA ALA A 235 -29.34 -12.69 12.11
C ALA A 235 -29.30 -11.72 10.91
N ARG A 236 -29.37 -10.41 11.15
CA ARG A 236 -29.36 -9.38 10.10
C ARG A 236 -28.01 -9.28 9.37
N GLU A 237 -26.91 -9.48 10.07
CA GLU A 237 -25.57 -9.51 9.47
C GLU A 237 -25.34 -10.80 8.66
N ASN A 238 -25.96 -11.92 9.01
CA ASN A 238 -25.86 -13.17 8.25
C ASN A 238 -26.82 -13.28 7.05
N ILE A 239 -27.96 -12.56 7.07
CA ILE A 239 -28.85 -12.42 5.90
C ILE A 239 -28.20 -11.51 4.82
N LYS A 240 -27.14 -10.78 5.16
CA LYS A 240 -26.35 -9.95 4.24
C LYS A 240 -24.86 -10.23 4.40
N PHE A 241 -24.37 -11.31 3.80
CA PHE A 241 -22.97 -11.35 3.39
C PHE A 241 -22.76 -10.31 2.27
N HIS A 242 -22.38 -9.08 2.66
CA HIS A 242 -21.63 -8.03 1.95
C HIS A 242 -21.46 -6.82 2.90
N PRO A 243 -20.36 -6.04 2.77
CA PRO A 243 -19.68 -5.38 3.88
C PRO A 243 -20.54 -4.33 4.57
N ILE A 244 -20.47 -4.29 5.90
CA ILE A 244 -21.18 -3.29 6.70
C ILE A 244 -20.52 -1.94 6.48
N GLY A 245 -21.25 -1.09 5.76
CA GLY A 245 -21.04 0.35 5.76
C GLY A 245 -21.11 0.91 7.17
N THR A 246 -20.01 1.57 7.55
CA THR A 246 -20.02 2.89 8.20
C THR A 246 -21.20 3.14 9.15
N SER A 247 -21.06 2.67 10.38
CA SER A 247 -21.79 3.27 11.50
C SER A 247 -21.32 4.73 11.64
N ASN A 248 -22.21 5.68 11.34
CA ASN A 248 -22.00 7.11 11.56
C ASN A 248 -21.50 7.38 12.99
N PRO A 249 -20.37 8.09 13.17
CA PRO A 249 -20.05 8.65 14.46
C PRO A 249 -21.07 9.75 14.80
N LEU A 250 -21.57 9.73 16.03
CA LEU A 250 -22.29 10.85 16.62
C LEU A 250 -21.43 12.12 16.44
N SER A 251 -21.83 12.94 15.48
CA SER A 251 -21.27 14.25 15.23
C SER A 251 -21.65 15.15 16.40
N SER A 252 -20.66 15.47 17.24
CA SER A 252 -20.67 16.70 18.01
C SER A 252 -20.32 17.84 17.04
N PRO A 253 -21.24 18.75 16.72
CA PRO A 253 -20.90 19.96 16.00
C PRO A 253 -20.23 20.90 17.00
N ASN A 254 -19.12 21.52 16.60
CA ASN A 254 -18.33 22.54 17.31
C ASN A 254 -17.08 22.02 18.03
N GLY A 255 -16.01 21.89 17.25
CA GLY A 255 -14.65 21.71 17.75
C GLY A 255 -13.58 21.97 16.68
N ARG A 256 -13.71 23.06 15.91
CA ARG A 256 -12.65 23.55 15.00
C ARG A 256 -11.43 23.98 15.84
N CYS A 257 -10.52 23.04 16.09
CA CYS A 257 -9.15 23.27 16.53
C CYS A 257 -8.26 22.20 15.85
N LEU A 258 -8.25 22.18 14.51
CA LEU A 258 -7.47 21.26 13.68
C LEU A 258 -6.30 22.03 13.07
N GLY A 259 -5.07 21.74 13.51
CA GLY A 259 -3.88 22.42 12.96
C GLY A 259 -2.56 21.64 12.98
N ALA A 260 -2.44 20.54 13.71
CA ALA A 260 -1.19 19.74 13.74
C ALA A 260 -1.39 18.23 13.97
N SER A 261 -2.47 17.82 14.66
CA SER A 261 -2.63 16.42 15.09
C SER A 261 -3.31 15.49 14.07
N TYR A 262 -4.00 16.02 13.05
CA TYR A 262 -4.69 15.20 12.04
C TYR A 262 -3.77 14.77 10.90
N SER A 263 -2.93 15.69 10.40
CA SER A 263 -1.94 15.36 9.36
C SER A 263 -0.90 14.35 9.84
N ALA A 264 -0.51 14.38 11.11
CA ALA A 264 0.46 13.45 11.68
C ALA A 264 0.02 11.97 11.65
N GLN A 265 -1.27 11.68 11.52
CA GLN A 265 -1.77 10.30 11.41
C GLN A 265 -1.48 9.67 10.03
N TRP A 266 -1.07 10.49 9.06
CA TRP A 266 -0.76 10.09 7.68
C TRP A 266 0.74 10.10 7.37
N ILE A 267 1.60 10.30 8.38
CA ILE A 267 3.08 10.20 8.27
C ILE A 267 3.55 8.97 7.47
N PRO A 268 2.95 7.77 7.62
CA PRO A 268 3.41 6.59 6.89
C PRO A 268 3.38 6.77 5.36
N ILE A 269 2.40 7.51 4.82
CA ILE A 269 2.33 7.82 3.38
C ILE A 269 3.51 8.71 2.98
N ASP A 270 3.75 9.80 3.70
CA ASP A 270 4.87 10.70 3.41
C ASP A 270 6.23 9.99 3.45
N MET A 271 6.45 9.13 4.46
CA MET A 271 7.70 8.40 4.60
C MET A 271 7.89 7.37 3.49
N TYR A 272 6.83 6.64 3.12
CA TYR A 272 6.88 5.68 2.02
C TYR A 272 7.16 6.38 0.68
N LEU A 273 6.50 7.50 0.40
CA LEU A 273 6.72 8.28 -0.82
C LEU A 273 8.17 8.79 -0.92
N GLU A 274 8.76 9.27 0.18
CA GLU A 274 10.18 9.70 0.23
C GLU A 274 11.17 8.53 0.13
N ASP A 275 10.78 7.35 0.61
CA ASP A 275 11.57 6.13 0.53
C ASP A 275 11.68 5.59 -0.90
N CYS A 276 10.60 5.67 -1.67
CA CYS A 276 10.55 5.32 -3.09
C CYS A 276 11.54 6.14 -3.96
N LEU A 277 11.90 7.35 -3.52
CA LEU A 277 12.80 8.24 -4.27
C LEU A 277 14.28 8.01 -4.00
N ASP A 278 14.67 7.26 -2.96
CA ASP A 278 16.08 7.04 -2.58
C ASP A 278 16.82 6.03 -3.48
N GLY A 279 16.42 5.98 -4.75
CA GLY A 279 16.83 4.95 -5.69
C GLY A 279 16.47 3.53 -5.21
N SER A 280 15.47 3.35 -4.33
CA SER A 280 14.97 2.04 -3.89
C SER A 280 14.18 1.37 -5.02
N ILE A 281 14.90 0.58 -5.82
CA ILE A 281 14.24 -0.23 -6.85
C ILE A 281 13.52 -1.36 -6.13
N ALA A 282 12.19 -1.26 -6.08
CA ALA A 282 11.33 -2.34 -5.66
C ALA A 282 10.95 -3.19 -6.88
N ALA A 283 10.94 -4.51 -6.71
CA ALA A 283 10.39 -5.41 -7.73
C ALA A 283 8.86 -5.53 -7.64
N THR A 284 8.26 -4.99 -6.57
CA THR A 284 6.83 -4.99 -6.31
C THR A 284 6.18 -3.71 -6.79
N ASN A 285 4.91 -3.82 -7.18
CA ASN A 285 4.11 -2.71 -7.66
C ASN A 285 3.89 -1.64 -6.57
N SER A 286 4.27 -0.39 -6.84
CA SER A 286 4.06 0.70 -5.87
C SER A 286 2.59 1.09 -5.74
N ILE A 287 1.78 0.79 -6.75
CA ILE A 287 0.33 1.05 -6.77
C ILE A 287 -0.36 0.24 -5.67
N GLU A 288 -0.12 -1.08 -5.62
CA GLU A 288 -0.68 -2.01 -4.63
C GLU A 288 -0.22 -1.69 -3.19
N ILE A 289 1.05 -1.32 -3.02
CA ILE A 289 1.56 -0.94 -1.69
C ILE A 289 0.91 0.36 -1.22
N LEU A 290 0.78 1.35 -2.10
CA LEU A 290 0.19 2.64 -1.76
C LEU A 290 -1.32 2.51 -1.51
N SER A 291 -2.05 1.74 -2.32
CA SER A 291 -3.49 1.47 -2.11
C SER A 291 -3.72 0.73 -0.79
N GLY A 292 -2.93 -0.32 -0.51
CA GLY A 292 -2.95 -1.05 0.75
C GLY A 292 -2.61 -0.18 1.96
N LEU A 293 -1.63 0.71 1.85
CA LEU A 293 -1.25 1.65 2.91
C LEU A 293 -2.37 2.66 3.21
N VAL A 294 -3.02 3.21 2.17
CA VAL A 294 -4.13 4.15 2.31
C VAL A 294 -5.33 3.46 2.97
N LYS A 295 -5.69 2.25 2.53
CA LYS A 295 -6.72 1.42 3.18
C LYS A 295 -6.39 1.18 4.65
N ALA A 296 -5.13 0.83 4.95
CA ALA A 296 -4.71 0.52 6.31
C ALA A 296 -4.89 1.72 7.26
N LEU A 297 -4.45 2.89 6.80
CA LEU A 297 -4.57 4.12 7.57
C LEU A 297 -6.03 4.57 7.67
N GLN A 298 -6.82 4.46 6.59
CA GLN A 298 -8.24 4.77 6.60
C GLN A 298 -9.00 3.92 7.63
N ALA A 299 -8.75 2.61 7.66
CA ALA A 299 -9.40 1.68 8.59
C ALA A 299 -9.02 1.96 10.05
N VAL A 300 -7.72 2.12 10.36
CA VAL A 300 -7.25 2.29 11.75
C VAL A 300 -7.56 3.68 12.30
N ASN A 301 -7.51 4.72 11.46
CA ASN A 301 -7.84 6.09 11.85
C ASN A 301 -9.36 6.34 11.86
N ARG A 302 -10.17 5.40 11.33
CA ARG A 302 -11.62 5.54 11.15
C ARG A 302 -11.98 6.80 10.36
N ALA A 303 -11.17 7.10 9.34
CA ALA A 303 -11.32 8.27 8.49
C ALA A 303 -12.34 8.01 7.38
N THR A 304 -12.97 9.06 6.85
CA THR A 304 -13.76 8.94 5.63
C THR A 304 -12.85 8.71 4.42
N TRP A 305 -13.41 8.19 3.33
CA TRP A 305 -12.68 8.10 2.07
C TRP A 305 -12.27 9.47 1.53
N HIS A 306 -13.10 10.51 1.74
CA HIS A 306 -12.71 11.89 1.46
C HIS A 306 -11.41 12.30 2.17
N ASP A 307 -11.30 12.05 3.49
CA ASP A 307 -10.11 12.40 4.26
C ASP A 307 -8.88 11.60 3.83
N ALA A 308 -9.07 10.32 3.50
CA ALA A 308 -8.00 9.44 3.02
C ALA A 308 -7.44 9.89 1.67
N PHE A 309 -8.32 10.18 0.69
CA PHE A 309 -7.90 10.70 -0.62
C PHE A 309 -7.26 12.08 -0.49
N LEU A 310 -7.82 12.99 0.32
CA LEU A 310 -7.23 14.31 0.55
C LEU A 310 -5.83 14.20 1.17
N ALA A 311 -5.65 13.34 2.17
CA ALA A 311 -4.35 13.09 2.79
C ALA A 311 -3.32 12.55 1.80
N LEU A 312 -3.73 11.62 0.93
CA LEU A 312 -2.88 11.06 -0.13
C LEU A 312 -2.43 12.12 -1.13
N TRP A 313 -3.34 13.00 -1.60
CA TRP A 313 -3.00 14.12 -2.48
C TRP A 313 -2.05 15.11 -1.82
N ILE A 314 -2.30 15.47 -0.56
CA ILE A 314 -1.46 16.40 0.19
C ILE A 314 -0.06 15.80 0.44
N ALA A 315 0.06 14.51 0.74
CA ALA A 315 1.35 13.84 0.87
C ALA A 315 2.13 13.82 -0.46
N SER A 316 1.46 13.48 -1.56
CA SER A 316 2.05 13.44 -2.90
C SER A 316 2.47 14.83 -3.40
N LEU A 317 1.68 15.87 -3.13
CA LEU A 317 2.05 17.25 -3.46
C LEU A 317 3.23 17.73 -2.62
N ARG A 318 3.27 17.42 -1.32
CA ARG A 318 4.42 17.74 -0.47
C ARG A 318 5.69 17.06 -0.95
N LEU A 319 5.62 15.84 -1.47
CA LEU A 319 6.74 15.16 -2.12
C LEU A 319 7.29 15.98 -3.28
N VAL A 320 6.41 16.46 -4.18
CA VAL A 320 6.81 17.30 -5.32
C VAL A 320 7.35 18.65 -4.84
N GLN A 321 6.73 19.28 -3.85
CA GLN A 321 7.13 20.59 -3.34
C GLN A 321 8.40 20.61 -2.51
N ARG A 322 8.79 19.47 -1.92
CA ARG A 322 10.09 19.32 -1.23
C ARG A 322 11.27 19.35 -2.20
N GLU A 323 11.04 19.49 -3.50
CA GLU A 323 12.08 19.68 -4.52
C GLU A 323 13.03 20.83 -4.15
N ARG A 324 14.30 20.49 -3.85
CA ARG A 324 15.49 21.32 -4.06
C ARG A 324 16.74 20.46 -4.32
N GLU A 325 17.63 20.94 -5.19
CA GLU A 325 19.03 20.47 -5.37
C GLU A 325 19.80 20.39 -4.02
N PRO A 326 20.94 19.66 -3.89
CA PRO A 326 21.47 18.49 -4.58
C PRO A 326 21.62 17.30 -3.59
N ILE A 327 20.74 17.11 -2.61
CA ILE A 327 20.91 16.05 -1.59
C ILE A 327 20.70 14.63 -2.16
N GLU A 328 19.95 14.51 -3.25
CA GLU A 328 19.62 13.22 -3.88
C GLU A 328 20.52 12.86 -5.07
N GLY A 329 21.43 13.76 -5.44
CA GLY A 329 22.42 13.48 -6.48
C GLY A 329 22.70 14.66 -7.41
N PRO A 330 23.59 14.45 -8.40
CA PRO A 330 23.92 15.39 -9.46
C PRO A 330 22.76 15.89 -10.33
N VAL A 331 21.67 15.12 -10.40
CA VAL A 331 20.53 15.31 -11.31
C VAL A 331 19.24 15.30 -10.47
N PRO A 332 18.40 16.34 -10.54
CA PRO A 332 17.15 16.39 -9.77
C PRO A 332 16.11 15.39 -10.28
N HIS A 333 15.54 14.59 -9.37
CA HIS A 333 14.56 13.53 -9.66
C HIS A 333 13.11 14.03 -9.88
N LEU A 334 12.94 15.20 -10.48
CA LEU A 334 11.64 15.83 -10.54
C LEU A 334 10.62 15.01 -11.34
N ASP A 335 11.00 14.49 -12.51
CA ASP A 335 10.09 13.69 -13.33
C ASP A 335 9.63 12.42 -12.58
N THR A 336 10.49 11.83 -11.74
CA THR A 336 10.16 10.70 -10.85
C THR A 336 9.14 11.10 -9.76
N ARG A 337 9.31 12.27 -9.11
CA ARG A 337 8.36 12.78 -8.10
C ARG A 337 6.99 13.08 -8.70
N VAL A 338 6.98 13.66 -9.90
CA VAL A 338 5.75 13.99 -10.61
C VAL A 338 5.05 12.72 -11.12
N CYS A 339 5.82 11.72 -11.55
CA CYS A 339 5.29 10.37 -11.83
C CYS A 339 4.56 9.79 -10.61
N MET A 340 5.15 9.88 -9.41
CA MET A 340 4.49 9.44 -8.18
C MET A 340 3.15 10.16 -7.96
N LEU A 341 3.11 11.48 -8.14
CA LEU A 341 1.90 12.27 -7.95
C LEU A 341 0.81 12.02 -9.02
N LEU A 342 1.17 12.07 -10.31
CA LEU A 342 0.20 12.13 -11.40
C LEU A 342 -0.14 10.75 -11.99
N SER A 343 0.77 9.78 -11.86
CA SER A 343 0.55 8.42 -12.36
C SER A 343 0.31 7.42 -11.22
N ILE A 344 1.20 7.30 -10.24
CA ILE A 344 1.10 6.23 -9.23
C ILE A 344 -0.02 6.50 -8.24
N THR A 345 -0.14 7.72 -7.73
CA THR A 345 -1.23 8.10 -6.83
C THR A 345 -2.60 8.01 -7.50
N THR A 346 -2.72 8.39 -8.78
CA THR A 346 -3.99 8.22 -9.52
C THR A 346 -4.32 6.74 -9.71
N LEU A 347 -3.35 5.91 -10.09
CA LEU A 347 -3.55 4.47 -10.24
C LEU A 347 -3.87 3.77 -8.91
N ALA A 348 -3.29 4.22 -7.79
CA ALA A 348 -3.63 3.68 -6.46
C ALA A 348 -5.08 3.98 -6.08
N ILE A 349 -5.61 5.14 -6.50
CA ILE A 349 -7.03 5.47 -6.34
C ILE A 349 -7.91 4.63 -7.28
N VAL A 350 -7.46 4.39 -8.52
CA VAL A 350 -8.15 3.45 -9.44
C VAL A 350 -8.26 2.07 -8.80
N ASP A 351 -7.15 1.54 -8.28
CA ASP A 351 -7.08 0.23 -7.63
C ASP A 351 -8.09 0.13 -6.46
N ILE A 352 -8.13 1.13 -5.57
CA ILE A 352 -9.10 1.20 -4.48
C ILE A 352 -10.56 1.16 -4.98
N ILE A 353 -10.86 1.90 -6.05
CA ILE A 353 -12.22 1.97 -6.61
C ILE A 353 -12.59 0.67 -7.32
N GLU A 354 -11.69 0.10 -8.13
CA GLU A 354 -11.92 -1.14 -8.88
C GLU A 354 -12.00 -2.37 -7.98
N GLU A 355 -11.21 -2.45 -6.90
CA GLU A 355 -11.30 -3.55 -5.94
C GLU A 355 -12.68 -3.58 -5.27
N SER A 356 -13.25 -2.40 -4.95
CA SER A 356 -14.61 -2.28 -4.43
C SER A 356 -15.69 -2.76 -5.41
N ASP A 357 -15.40 -2.75 -6.72
CA ASP A 357 -16.27 -3.26 -7.79
C ASP A 357 -16.12 -4.78 -8.01
N SER A 358 -15.11 -5.42 -7.39
CA SER A 358 -14.72 -6.82 -7.68
C SER A 358 -14.97 -7.83 -6.55
N GLU A 359 -15.27 -7.37 -5.33
CA GLU A 359 -15.67 -8.23 -4.21
C GLU A 359 -17.09 -8.80 -4.40
N MET A 360 -17.18 -9.88 -5.19
CA MET A 360 -18.25 -10.91 -5.20
C MET A 360 -19.69 -10.49 -5.61
N ASN A 361 -19.85 -9.97 -6.82
CA ASN A 361 -20.96 -10.28 -7.76
C ASN A 361 -22.40 -10.26 -7.21
N SER A 362 -22.78 -9.19 -6.47
CA SER A 362 -24.17 -8.87 -6.09
C SER A 362 -24.63 -7.57 -6.76
N ASN A 363 -25.05 -7.72 -8.02
CA ASN A 363 -25.22 -6.74 -9.10
C ASN A 363 -26.06 -5.45 -8.85
N TRP A 364 -26.54 -5.17 -7.63
CA TRP A 364 -27.38 -3.98 -7.34
C TRP A 364 -26.91 -3.10 -6.18
N LYS A 365 -26.04 -3.60 -5.27
CA LYS A 365 -25.49 -2.79 -4.17
C LYS A 365 -24.08 -2.26 -4.43
N GLU A 366 -23.26 -3.03 -5.16
CA GLU A 366 -21.87 -2.69 -5.49
C GLU A 366 -21.75 -1.42 -6.34
N LYS A 367 -22.71 -1.20 -7.25
CA LYS A 367 -22.73 0.02 -8.05
C LYS A 367 -22.91 1.29 -7.21
N ARG A 368 -23.60 1.20 -6.05
CA ARG A 368 -23.80 2.34 -5.14
C ARG A 368 -22.52 2.66 -4.35
N THR A 369 -21.72 1.67 -3.94
CA THR A 369 -20.48 1.89 -3.17
C THR A 369 -19.36 2.50 -4.01
N SER A 370 -19.20 2.06 -5.26
CA SER A 370 -18.23 2.64 -6.21
C SER A 370 -18.64 4.05 -6.65
N ASP A 371 -19.93 4.30 -6.88
CA ASP A 371 -20.44 5.65 -7.15
C ASP A 371 -20.27 6.59 -5.95
N ASP A 372 -20.36 6.09 -4.72
CA ASP A 372 -20.11 6.88 -3.51
C ASP A 372 -18.61 7.18 -3.32
N LEU A 373 -17.71 6.23 -3.60
CA LEU A 373 -16.26 6.48 -3.59
C LEU A 373 -15.84 7.55 -4.63
N ARG A 374 -16.41 7.50 -5.84
CA ARG A 374 -16.16 8.54 -6.86
C ARG A 374 -16.62 9.92 -6.40
N LYS A 375 -17.75 10.02 -5.68
CA LYS A 375 -18.22 11.29 -5.09
C LYS A 375 -17.27 11.78 -4.00
N GLU A 376 -16.80 10.90 -3.12
CA GLU A 376 -15.85 11.26 -2.06
C GLU A 376 -14.52 11.75 -2.64
N LEU A 377 -14.04 11.10 -3.72
CA LEU A 377 -12.88 11.56 -4.51
C LEU A 377 -13.13 12.95 -5.09
N MET A 378 -14.28 13.15 -5.74
CA MET A 378 -14.67 14.44 -6.31
C MET A 378 -14.65 15.57 -5.26
N LEU A 379 -15.25 15.32 -4.10
CA LEU A 379 -15.25 16.26 -2.97
C LEU A 379 -13.82 16.53 -2.46
N SER A 380 -12.98 15.50 -2.36
CA SER A 380 -11.58 15.66 -1.92
C SER A 380 -10.78 16.56 -2.84
N LEU A 381 -11.01 16.46 -4.17
CA LEU A 381 -10.34 17.28 -5.17
C LEU A 381 -10.86 18.72 -5.20
N GLN A 382 -12.15 18.94 -4.90
CA GLN A 382 -12.68 20.29 -4.73
C GLN A 382 -12.06 20.98 -3.50
N THR A 383 -12.02 20.28 -2.36
CA THR A 383 -11.36 20.78 -1.14
C THR A 383 -9.85 20.98 -1.34
N LEU A 384 -9.21 20.16 -2.17
CA LEU A 384 -7.80 20.35 -2.52
C LEU A 384 -7.54 21.70 -3.18
N GLY A 385 -8.48 22.20 -3.99
CA GLY A 385 -8.40 23.51 -4.65
C GLY A 385 -8.20 24.69 -3.70
N ASP A 386 -8.65 24.56 -2.44
CA ASP A 386 -8.49 25.59 -1.40
C ASP A 386 -7.03 25.71 -0.88
N TYR A 387 -6.16 24.73 -1.18
CA TYR A 387 -4.76 24.70 -0.73
C TYR A 387 -3.80 25.36 -1.75
N GLU A 388 -4.04 26.63 -2.10
CA GLU A 388 -3.28 27.34 -3.16
C GLU A 388 -1.75 27.24 -3.01
N SER A 389 -1.24 27.33 -1.78
CA SER A 389 0.20 27.22 -1.50
C SER A 389 0.81 25.84 -1.83
N LEU A 390 0.02 24.76 -1.74
CA LEU A 390 0.46 23.40 -2.09
C LEU A 390 0.40 23.13 -3.61
N LEU A 391 -0.34 23.94 -4.36
CA LEU A 391 -0.62 23.71 -5.78
C LEU A 391 0.32 24.46 -6.72
N VAL A 392 1.27 25.23 -6.18
CA VAL A 392 2.27 25.95 -6.99
C VAL A 392 3.16 24.94 -7.74
N PRO A 393 3.16 24.94 -9.08
CA PRO A 393 3.96 24.01 -9.85
C PRO A 393 5.45 24.40 -9.86
N PRO A 394 6.37 23.42 -9.87
CA PRO A 394 7.78 23.65 -10.14
C PRO A 394 8.04 24.41 -11.45
N PRO A 395 9.12 25.21 -11.55
CA PRO A 395 9.37 26.08 -12.70
C PRO A 395 9.33 25.38 -14.07
N CYS A 396 9.81 24.15 -14.17
CA CYS A 396 9.83 23.42 -15.43
C CYS A 396 8.48 22.76 -15.81
N ILE A 397 7.50 22.76 -14.89
CA ILE A 397 6.16 22.18 -15.08
C ILE A 397 5.12 23.26 -15.38
N ILE A 398 5.42 24.54 -15.11
CA ILE A 398 4.51 25.68 -15.33
C ILE A 398 3.89 25.67 -16.74
N SER A 399 4.68 25.42 -17.78
CA SER A 399 4.18 25.41 -19.17
C SER A 399 3.14 24.32 -19.41
N ILE A 400 3.33 23.13 -18.82
CA ILE A 400 2.41 21.99 -18.94
C ILE A 400 1.15 22.25 -18.12
N ALA A 401 1.28 22.82 -16.92
CA ALA A 401 0.14 23.23 -16.10
C ALA A 401 -0.71 24.29 -16.82
N ASN A 402 -0.09 25.29 -17.44
CA ASN A 402 -0.79 26.30 -18.25
C ASN A 402 -1.51 25.68 -19.45
N GLN A 403 -0.93 24.65 -20.08
CA GLN A 403 -1.56 23.93 -21.18
C GLN A 403 -2.82 23.17 -20.71
N ALA A 404 -2.78 22.52 -19.54
CA ALA A 404 -3.96 21.88 -18.94
C ALA A 404 -5.08 22.90 -18.62
N ALA A 405 -4.72 24.05 -18.05
CA ALA A 405 -5.67 25.14 -17.81
C ALA A 405 -6.29 25.69 -19.10
N SER A 406 -5.47 25.87 -20.15
CA SER A 406 -5.94 26.28 -21.46
C SER A 406 -6.91 25.27 -22.07
N LYS A 407 -6.63 23.96 -21.95
CA LYS A 407 -7.51 22.89 -22.43
C LYS A 407 -8.89 22.96 -21.76
N ALA A 408 -8.94 23.14 -20.45
CA ALA A 408 -10.20 23.29 -19.72
C ALA A 408 -10.98 24.55 -20.14
N ALA A 409 -10.29 25.69 -20.31
CA ALA A 409 -10.89 26.94 -20.78
C ALA A 409 -11.50 26.82 -22.18
N MET A 410 -10.79 26.16 -23.10
CA MET A 410 -11.28 25.91 -24.46
C MET A 410 -12.56 25.04 -24.44
N PHE A 411 -12.60 24.00 -23.61
CA PHE A 411 -13.77 23.13 -23.47
C PHE A 411 -14.99 23.89 -22.94
N VAL A 412 -14.83 24.68 -21.86
CA VAL A 412 -15.91 25.47 -21.25
C VAL A 412 -16.44 26.54 -22.22
N SER A 413 -15.57 27.10 -23.07
CA SER A 413 -15.96 28.07 -24.10
C SER A 413 -16.70 27.45 -25.30
N GLY A 414 -16.92 26.13 -25.33
CA GLY A 414 -17.65 25.44 -26.39
C GLY A 414 -16.86 25.24 -27.69
N ILE A 415 -15.54 25.46 -27.66
CA ILE A 415 -14.67 25.22 -28.82
C ILE A 415 -14.37 23.72 -28.90
N ASN A 416 -15.02 23.05 -29.84
CA ASN A 416 -14.94 21.61 -30.00
C ASN A 416 -13.56 21.21 -30.56
N ILE A 417 -12.77 20.44 -29.79
CA ILE A 417 -11.47 19.88 -30.22
C ILE A 417 -11.67 18.63 -31.11
N SER A 418 -12.90 18.22 -31.40
CA SER A 418 -13.17 17.17 -32.38
C SER A 418 -13.21 17.76 -33.79
N SER A 419 -12.28 17.33 -34.65
CA SER A 419 -12.20 17.63 -36.10
C SER A 419 -11.63 19.00 -36.46
N GLY A 420 -10.40 18.99 -37.01
CA GLY A 420 -9.68 20.19 -37.42
C GLY A 420 -10.32 20.95 -38.58
N TYR A 421 -9.97 22.24 -38.71
CA TYR A 421 -9.69 22.96 -39.95
C TYR A 421 -9.30 24.43 -39.63
N MET A 422 -8.43 24.98 -40.48
CA MET A 422 -8.03 26.38 -40.71
C MET A 422 -6.81 27.00 -39.99
N GLU A 423 -6.10 27.78 -40.82
CA GLU A 423 -4.75 28.33 -40.73
C GLU A 423 -4.63 29.63 -39.94
N ASN A 424 -3.41 29.84 -39.41
CA ASN A 424 -2.67 31.07 -39.05
C ASN A 424 -3.41 32.42 -39.01
N VAL A 425 -3.19 33.19 -37.92
CA VAL A 425 -2.46 34.50 -37.92
C VAL A 425 -2.37 35.10 -36.48
N ASN A 426 -1.15 35.54 -36.14
CA ASN A 426 -0.69 36.49 -35.10
C ASN A 426 -0.98 36.29 -33.60
N ASP A 427 0.03 35.73 -32.94
CA ASP A 427 0.76 36.17 -31.73
C ASP A 427 0.14 37.27 -30.84
N ARG A 428 -0.80 36.89 -29.97
CA ARG A 428 -1.03 37.45 -28.62
C ARG A 428 -1.71 36.37 -27.76
N THR A 429 -0.93 35.58 -27.04
CA THR A 429 -1.43 34.50 -26.17
C THR A 429 -2.09 35.09 -24.92
N THR A 430 -3.37 34.78 -24.70
CA THR A 430 -3.99 34.90 -23.38
C THR A 430 -3.36 33.85 -22.47
N ASN A 431 -2.46 34.27 -21.56
CA ASN A 431 -1.78 33.35 -20.65
C ASN A 431 -2.75 32.89 -19.54
N TYR A 432 -3.38 31.73 -19.73
CA TYR A 432 -4.03 31.02 -18.62
C TYR A 432 -2.96 30.56 -17.63
N SER A 433 -3.13 30.91 -16.35
CA SER A 433 -2.22 30.50 -15.28
C SER A 433 -2.72 29.18 -14.67
N GLY A 434 -2.07 28.08 -15.05
CA GLY A 434 -2.34 26.76 -14.53
C GLY A 434 -1.50 26.44 -13.29
N ASN A 435 -1.97 25.50 -12.49
CA ASN A 435 -1.33 25.02 -11.27
C ASN A 435 -1.38 23.48 -11.22
N MET A 436 -0.83 22.86 -10.17
CA MET A 436 -0.80 21.39 -10.03
C MET A 436 -2.20 20.75 -9.97
N TRP A 437 -3.23 21.50 -9.55
CA TRP A 437 -4.61 21.02 -9.51
C TRP A 437 -5.13 20.65 -10.90
N HIS A 438 -4.82 21.48 -11.90
CA HIS A 438 -5.21 21.22 -13.28
C HIS A 438 -4.59 19.92 -13.80
N LEU A 439 -3.33 19.64 -13.46
CA LEU A 439 -2.66 18.40 -13.87
C LEU A 439 -3.23 17.17 -13.18
N ILE A 440 -3.57 17.26 -11.89
CA ILE A 440 -4.22 16.18 -11.14
C ILE A 440 -5.58 15.85 -11.76
N VAL A 441 -6.40 16.87 -12.04
CA VAL A 441 -7.72 16.68 -12.65
C VAL A 441 -7.61 16.06 -14.04
N GLU A 442 -6.67 16.51 -14.89
CA GLU A 442 -6.42 15.87 -16.20
C GLU A 442 -6.00 14.39 -16.06
N SER A 443 -5.19 14.08 -15.06
CA SER A 443 -4.73 12.71 -14.78
C SER A 443 -5.87 11.79 -14.31
N CYS A 444 -6.86 12.36 -13.60
CA CYS A 444 -8.08 11.65 -13.21
C CYS A 444 -9.06 11.48 -14.38
N ILE A 445 -9.24 12.50 -15.22
CA ILE A 445 -10.11 12.43 -16.42
C ILE A 445 -9.59 11.38 -17.40
N SER A 446 -8.29 11.36 -17.66
CA SER A 446 -7.68 10.40 -18.59
C SER A 446 -7.84 8.93 -18.16
N ARG A 447 -8.01 8.66 -16.86
CA ARG A 447 -8.25 7.33 -16.29
C ARG A 447 -9.72 7.02 -16.02
N ASN A 448 -10.65 7.83 -16.55
CA ASN A 448 -12.09 7.70 -16.33
C ASN A 448 -12.52 7.73 -14.84
N LEU A 449 -11.73 8.37 -13.97
CA LEU A 449 -12.12 8.62 -12.57
C LEU A 449 -13.10 9.79 -12.46
N LEU A 450 -12.98 10.77 -13.36
CA LEU A 450 -13.79 11.98 -13.41
C LEU A 450 -14.33 12.20 -14.83
N GLU A 451 -15.50 12.80 -14.92
CA GLU A 451 -16.06 13.30 -16.18
C GLU A 451 -15.53 14.70 -16.51
N THR A 452 -15.61 15.10 -17.78
CA THR A 452 -15.21 16.45 -18.24
C THR A 452 -16.10 17.57 -17.69
N SER A 453 -17.22 17.23 -17.05
CA SER A 453 -18.08 18.16 -16.30
C SER A 453 -17.35 18.88 -15.16
N VAL A 454 -16.23 18.33 -14.69
CA VAL A 454 -15.35 18.92 -13.66
C VAL A 454 -14.79 20.29 -14.06
N TYR A 455 -14.62 20.57 -15.36
CA TYR A 455 -14.12 21.88 -15.81
C TYR A 455 -15.04 23.06 -15.45
N TYR A 456 -16.31 22.78 -15.10
CA TYR A 456 -17.27 23.79 -14.66
C TYR A 456 -17.24 24.06 -13.15
N TRP A 457 -16.31 23.47 -12.40
CA TRP A 457 -16.20 23.75 -10.97
C TRP A 457 -15.93 25.24 -10.70
N PRO A 458 -16.59 25.84 -9.67
CA PRO A 458 -16.35 27.22 -9.30
C PRO A 458 -14.87 27.46 -8.97
N GLY A 459 -14.27 28.48 -9.57
CA GLY A 459 -12.85 28.82 -9.34
C GLY A 459 -11.84 27.93 -10.07
N TYR A 460 -12.28 26.92 -10.84
CA TYR A 460 -11.37 26.06 -11.61
C TYR A 460 -10.69 26.80 -12.77
N ILE A 461 -11.35 27.79 -13.38
CA ILE A 461 -10.80 28.61 -14.47
C ILE A 461 -10.80 30.07 -14.03
N ASN A 462 -9.62 30.65 -13.86
CA ASN A 462 -9.43 32.08 -13.58
C ASN A 462 -9.18 32.85 -14.88
N GLY A 463 -10.25 33.40 -15.48
CA GLY A 463 -10.11 34.30 -16.63
C GLY A 463 -11.45 34.82 -17.16
N HIS A 464 -11.54 36.12 -17.41
CA HIS A 464 -12.62 36.69 -18.21
C HIS A 464 -12.55 36.14 -19.64
N VAL A 465 -13.60 35.44 -20.05
CA VAL A 465 -13.79 34.92 -21.42
C VAL A 465 -14.10 36.07 -22.37
N ASN A 466 -13.11 36.90 -22.70
CA ASN A 466 -13.23 37.92 -23.74
C ASN A 466 -12.26 37.60 -24.89
N SER A 467 -12.86 37.22 -26.03
CA SER A 467 -12.25 36.97 -27.35
C SER A 467 -10.93 36.17 -27.35
N ILE A 468 -11.04 34.85 -27.49
CA ILE A 468 -9.91 33.95 -27.77
C ILE A 468 -9.54 34.06 -29.24
N THR A 469 -8.32 34.49 -29.56
CA THR A 469 -7.73 34.41 -30.91
C THR A 469 -7.10 33.03 -31.16
N HIS A 470 -7.37 32.47 -32.34
CA HIS A 470 -6.95 31.13 -32.75
C HIS A 470 -5.45 31.06 -33.05
N ALA A 471 -4.67 30.45 -32.15
CA ALA A 471 -3.35 29.92 -32.47
C ALA A 471 -3.19 28.54 -31.80
N LEU A 472 -3.03 27.49 -32.61
CA LEU A 472 -2.68 26.17 -32.09
C LEU A 472 -1.22 26.20 -31.60
N PRO A 473 -0.89 25.66 -30.41
CA PRO A 473 0.49 25.48 -30.00
C PRO A 473 1.26 24.68 -31.06
N SER A 474 2.42 25.16 -31.50
CA SER A 474 3.27 24.53 -32.53
C SER A 474 3.58 23.05 -32.26
N GLN A 475 3.52 22.62 -30.99
CA GLN A 475 3.70 21.24 -30.53
C GLN A 475 2.56 20.29 -30.93
N LEU A 476 1.29 20.74 -30.89
CA LEU A 476 0.13 19.94 -31.30
C LEU A 476 0.06 19.76 -32.83
N ALA A 477 0.67 20.69 -33.58
CA ALA A 477 0.81 20.58 -35.04
C ALA A 477 1.78 19.44 -35.46
N ALA A 478 2.79 19.12 -34.64
CA ALA A 478 3.74 18.04 -34.91
C ALA A 478 3.14 16.64 -34.72
N TRP A 479 2.39 16.42 -33.64
CA TRP A 479 1.71 15.13 -33.42
C TRP A 479 0.58 14.90 -34.43
N SER A 480 -0.16 15.94 -34.80
CA SER A 480 -1.20 15.82 -35.83
C SER A 480 -0.62 15.56 -37.24
N SER A 481 0.56 16.08 -37.58
CA SER A 481 1.23 15.76 -38.85
C SER A 481 1.72 14.31 -38.89
N PHE A 482 2.25 13.79 -37.78
CA PHE A 482 2.59 12.37 -37.63
C PHE A 482 1.34 11.47 -37.76
N MET A 483 0.22 11.86 -37.15
CA MET A 483 -1.03 11.11 -37.29
C MET A 483 -1.53 11.06 -38.74
N LYS A 484 -1.24 12.09 -39.55
CA LYS A 484 -1.47 12.14 -41.00
C LYS A 484 -0.44 11.38 -41.85
N ARG A 485 0.44 10.57 -41.24
CA ARG A 485 1.50 9.77 -41.90
C ARG A 485 2.57 10.61 -42.61
N ALA A 486 2.90 11.78 -42.08
CA ALA A 486 4.10 12.49 -42.52
C ALA A 486 5.36 11.64 -42.25
N PRO A 487 6.37 11.66 -43.14
CA PRO A 487 7.63 10.92 -42.92
C PRO A 487 8.37 11.46 -41.69
N LEU A 488 8.99 10.57 -40.92
CA LEU A 488 9.76 10.91 -39.72
C LEU A 488 11.11 11.55 -40.08
N THR A 489 11.07 12.82 -40.50
CA THR A 489 12.29 13.60 -40.72
C THR A 489 12.97 13.92 -39.38
N GLN A 490 14.30 14.09 -39.36
CA GLN A 490 15.05 14.36 -38.12
C GLN A 490 14.53 15.58 -37.35
N SER A 491 14.08 16.62 -38.05
CA SER A 491 13.47 17.79 -37.42
C SER A 491 12.15 17.47 -36.72
N LEU A 492 11.31 16.61 -37.32
CA LEU A 492 10.06 16.17 -36.72
C LEU A 492 10.33 15.26 -35.51
N VAL A 493 11.28 14.32 -35.64
CA VAL A 493 11.71 13.43 -34.55
C VAL A 493 12.18 14.24 -33.35
N ASN A 494 13.04 15.25 -33.55
CA ASN A 494 13.55 16.08 -32.44
C ASN A 494 12.42 16.80 -31.68
N VAL A 495 11.37 17.27 -32.37
CA VAL A 495 10.22 17.91 -31.74
C VAL A 495 9.35 16.90 -30.99
N LEU A 496 9.09 15.74 -31.58
CA LEU A 496 8.31 14.66 -30.95
C LEU A 496 9.02 14.03 -29.75
N VAL A 497 10.35 13.93 -29.77
CA VAL A 497 11.14 13.45 -28.61
C VAL A 497 11.02 14.42 -27.43
N ALA A 498 10.93 15.73 -27.70
CA ALA A 498 10.86 16.77 -26.67
C ALA A 498 9.43 17.04 -26.15
N THR A 499 8.40 16.51 -26.81
CA THR A 499 6.99 16.77 -26.48
C THR A 499 6.26 15.47 -26.18
N PRO A 500 5.54 15.33 -25.04
CA PRO A 500 4.81 14.11 -24.75
C PRO A 500 3.65 13.91 -25.72
N ALA A 501 3.33 12.64 -26.02
CA ALA A 501 2.15 12.30 -26.83
C ALA A 501 0.85 12.84 -26.18
N PRO A 502 -0.13 13.31 -26.98
CA PRO A 502 -1.35 13.89 -26.43
C PRO A 502 -2.39 12.84 -25.99
N SER A 503 -2.37 11.62 -26.54
CA SER A 503 -3.26 10.52 -26.13
C SER A 503 -2.64 9.14 -26.35
N LEU A 504 -3.32 8.11 -25.82
CA LEU A 504 -2.94 6.71 -25.99
C LEU A 504 -2.93 6.27 -27.46
N ALA A 505 -3.76 6.86 -28.32
CA ALA A 505 -3.83 6.51 -29.74
C ALA A 505 -2.54 6.84 -30.50
N GLU A 506 -1.92 8.00 -30.22
CA GLU A 506 -0.63 8.36 -30.81
C GLU A 506 0.49 7.41 -30.35
N VAL A 507 0.46 6.97 -29.09
CA VAL A 507 1.44 6.02 -28.53
C VAL A 507 1.30 4.63 -29.16
N GLN A 508 0.06 4.14 -29.31
CA GLN A 508 -0.21 2.87 -29.99
C GLN A 508 0.29 2.91 -31.44
N LYS A 509 0.03 3.99 -32.16
CA LYS A 509 0.55 4.17 -33.51
C LYS A 509 2.08 4.20 -33.56
N LEU A 510 2.73 4.84 -32.60
CA LEU A 510 4.21 4.81 -32.50
C LEU A 510 4.74 3.40 -32.25
N TYR A 511 4.05 2.62 -31.40
CA TYR A 511 4.39 1.23 -31.16
C TYR A 511 4.24 0.39 -32.43
N GLU A 512 3.14 0.55 -33.18
CA GLU A 512 2.96 -0.11 -34.49
C GLU A 512 4.10 0.21 -35.47
N VAL A 513 4.50 1.49 -35.56
CA VAL A 513 5.64 1.91 -36.39
C VAL A 513 6.96 1.31 -35.88
N ALA A 514 7.14 1.16 -34.57
CA ALA A 514 8.33 0.53 -33.99
C ALA A 514 8.41 -0.98 -34.25
N VAL A 515 7.29 -1.66 -34.48
CA VAL A 515 7.24 -3.10 -34.79
C VAL A 515 7.32 -3.35 -36.30
N ASP A 516 6.48 -2.66 -37.08
CA ASP A 516 6.25 -2.96 -38.51
C ASP A 516 6.91 -1.96 -39.48
N GLY A 517 7.53 -0.89 -38.97
CA GLY A 517 8.15 0.17 -39.78
C GLY A 517 9.45 -0.23 -40.49
N SER A 518 10.01 0.70 -41.28
CA SER A 518 11.37 0.56 -41.81
C SER A 518 12.42 0.64 -40.70
N ASP A 519 13.63 0.12 -40.88
CA ASP A 519 14.66 0.11 -39.82
C ASP A 519 14.94 1.51 -39.23
N GLU A 520 14.88 2.56 -40.06
CA GLU A 520 15.03 3.96 -39.63
C GLU A 520 13.78 4.49 -38.92
N ASP A 521 12.58 4.14 -39.39
CA ASP A 521 11.33 4.50 -38.73
C ASP A 521 11.21 3.80 -37.37
N LYS A 522 11.71 2.56 -37.25
CA LYS A 522 11.78 1.80 -36.00
C LYS A 522 12.65 2.50 -34.97
N VAL A 523 13.87 2.90 -35.37
CA VAL A 523 14.79 3.66 -34.52
C VAL A 523 14.18 5.00 -34.12
N SER A 524 13.57 5.72 -35.06
CA SER A 524 12.94 7.03 -34.81
C SER A 524 11.74 6.91 -33.85
N ALA A 525 10.84 5.95 -34.08
CA ALA A 525 9.69 5.69 -33.22
C ALA A 525 10.11 5.26 -31.81
N ALA A 526 11.11 4.38 -31.69
CA ALA A 526 11.70 3.99 -30.42
C ALA A 526 12.32 5.19 -29.67
N THR A 527 12.99 6.08 -30.39
CA THR A 527 13.56 7.33 -29.81
C THR A 527 12.46 8.23 -29.25
N ILE A 528 11.35 8.40 -30.00
CA ILE A 528 10.20 9.22 -29.57
C ILE A 528 9.50 8.62 -28.36
N LEU A 529 9.28 7.29 -28.35
CA LEU A 529 8.67 6.58 -27.23
C LEU A 529 9.50 6.73 -25.95
N CYS A 530 10.82 6.59 -26.05
CA CYS A 530 11.74 6.73 -24.91
C CYS A 530 11.99 8.20 -24.51
N GLY A 531 11.43 9.19 -25.21
CA GLY A 531 11.60 10.62 -24.91
C GLY A 531 10.61 11.16 -23.87
N ALA A 532 10.13 12.38 -24.09
CA ALA A 532 9.16 13.04 -23.23
C ALA A 532 7.85 12.26 -23.06
N THR A 533 7.48 11.39 -24.02
CA THR A 533 6.29 10.53 -23.92
C THR A 533 6.34 9.57 -22.74
N LEU A 534 7.49 8.97 -22.43
CA LEU A 534 7.64 8.10 -21.27
C LEU A 534 7.79 8.91 -19.97
N LEU A 535 8.61 9.96 -19.97
CA LEU A 535 8.89 10.74 -18.77
C LEU A 535 7.71 11.61 -18.30
N ARG A 536 6.99 12.22 -19.25
CA ARG A 536 5.99 13.28 -19.00
C ARG A 536 4.59 12.94 -19.53
N GLY A 537 4.40 11.76 -20.14
CA GLY A 537 3.09 11.23 -20.50
C GLY A 537 2.32 10.64 -19.32
N TRP A 538 2.23 11.37 -18.19
CA TRP A 538 1.72 10.86 -16.91
C TRP A 538 0.29 10.28 -16.97
N ASN A 539 -0.52 10.73 -17.92
CA ASN A 539 -1.91 10.32 -18.10
C ASN A 539 -2.08 8.86 -18.56
N PHE A 540 -1.06 8.29 -19.21
CA PHE A 540 -1.09 6.93 -19.78
C PHE A 540 0.26 6.23 -19.60
N GLN A 541 1.06 6.66 -18.63
CA GLN A 541 2.45 6.26 -18.47
C GLN A 541 2.59 4.75 -18.26
N GLU A 542 1.66 4.13 -17.53
CA GLU A 542 1.62 2.67 -17.33
C GLU A 542 1.58 1.92 -18.67
N HIS A 543 0.85 2.43 -19.66
CA HIS A 543 0.78 1.84 -21.00
C HIS A 543 2.08 2.06 -21.78
N THR A 544 2.66 3.25 -21.74
CA THR A 544 3.92 3.56 -22.44
C THR A 544 5.06 2.69 -21.94
N VAL A 545 5.18 2.55 -20.61
CA VAL A 545 6.23 1.77 -19.96
C VAL A 545 6.09 0.29 -20.30
N LEU A 546 4.85 -0.26 -20.28
CA LEU A 546 4.54 -1.61 -20.76
C LEU A 546 4.95 -1.84 -22.22
N LEU A 547 4.59 -0.92 -23.12
CA LEU A 547 4.90 -1.04 -24.55
C LEU A 547 6.42 -1.01 -24.80
N VAL A 548 7.18 -0.23 -24.04
CA VAL A 548 8.65 -0.22 -24.14
C VAL A 548 9.27 -1.54 -23.68
N VAL A 549 8.79 -2.14 -22.59
CA VAL A 549 9.23 -3.49 -22.17
C VAL A 549 8.87 -4.54 -23.23
N LYS A 550 7.69 -4.41 -23.85
CA LYS A 550 7.25 -5.30 -24.93
C LYS A 550 8.14 -5.20 -26.17
N LEU A 551 8.58 -4.00 -26.55
CA LEU A 551 9.53 -3.80 -27.65
C LEU A 551 10.89 -4.45 -27.37
N LEU A 552 11.36 -4.42 -26.12
CA LEU A 552 12.60 -5.09 -25.70
C LEU A 552 12.47 -6.62 -25.64
N SER A 553 11.25 -7.15 -25.48
CA SER A 553 11.00 -8.59 -25.28
C SER A 553 10.38 -9.31 -26.49
N SER A 554 10.24 -8.64 -27.63
CA SER A 554 9.69 -9.23 -28.86
C SER A 554 10.57 -10.37 -29.39
N SER A 555 10.14 -11.60 -29.13
CA SER A 555 10.49 -12.89 -29.78
C SER A 555 9.25 -13.78 -29.51
N ASP A 556 8.39 -14.25 -30.42
CA ASP A 556 8.41 -14.57 -31.85
C ASP A 556 6.95 -14.59 -32.42
N PRO A 557 6.71 -15.09 -33.67
CA PRO A 557 6.28 -16.49 -33.75
C PRO A 557 7.17 -17.37 -34.65
N ILE A 558 7.35 -18.58 -34.12
CA ILE A 558 7.94 -19.79 -34.67
C ILE A 558 7.51 -20.00 -36.13
N ASP A 559 8.47 -19.91 -37.06
CA ASP A 559 8.58 -20.67 -38.32
C ASP A 559 9.59 -20.00 -39.28
N PHE A 560 10.86 -19.88 -38.89
CA PHE A 560 11.94 -19.60 -39.85
C PHE A 560 13.20 -20.38 -39.50
N SER A 561 13.43 -21.46 -40.24
CA SER A 561 14.66 -22.24 -40.24
C SER A 561 15.77 -21.51 -41.00
N GLY A 562 16.32 -20.43 -40.43
CA GLY A 562 17.38 -19.64 -41.10
C GLY A 562 18.15 -18.66 -40.22
N GLY A 563 19.20 -19.15 -39.54
CA GLY A 563 20.53 -18.53 -39.46
C GLY A 563 20.81 -17.26 -38.64
N GLU A 564 19.89 -16.31 -38.49
CA GLU A 564 20.17 -15.05 -37.78
C GLU A 564 19.07 -14.74 -36.76
N SER A 565 19.42 -14.68 -35.47
CA SER A 565 18.47 -14.34 -34.40
C SER A 565 17.82 -12.98 -34.69
N GLN A 566 16.48 -12.91 -34.65
CA GLN A 566 15.71 -11.68 -34.92
C GLN A 566 16.18 -10.48 -34.09
N LEU A 567 16.73 -10.70 -32.90
CA LEU A 567 17.33 -9.68 -32.04
C LEU A 567 18.51 -8.95 -32.68
N VAL A 568 19.35 -9.64 -33.47
CA VAL A 568 20.51 -9.05 -34.13
C VAL A 568 20.06 -8.09 -35.24
N LYS A 569 18.98 -8.40 -35.95
CA LYS A 569 18.40 -7.49 -36.96
C LYS A 569 17.87 -6.19 -36.33
N HIS A 570 17.36 -6.25 -35.10
CA HIS A 570 16.84 -5.10 -34.37
C HIS A 570 17.91 -4.37 -33.52
N GLY A 571 19.20 -4.69 -33.68
CA GLY A 571 20.30 -4.15 -32.86
C GLY A 571 20.29 -2.63 -32.68
N PRO A 572 20.17 -1.80 -33.74
CA PRO A 572 20.11 -0.34 -33.62
C PRO A 572 18.92 0.15 -32.80
N MET A 573 17.72 -0.42 -33.04
CA MET A 573 16.50 -0.07 -32.31
C MET A 573 16.64 -0.43 -30.82
N LEU A 574 17.12 -1.63 -30.51
CA LEU A 574 17.35 -2.07 -29.13
C LEU A 574 18.36 -1.16 -28.41
N ASN A 575 19.44 -0.77 -29.09
CA ASN A 575 20.43 0.15 -28.52
C ASN A 575 19.81 1.53 -28.20
N VAL A 576 18.96 2.06 -29.08
CA VAL A 576 18.24 3.31 -28.84
C VAL A 576 17.30 3.20 -27.65
N ILE A 577 16.55 2.10 -27.53
CA ILE A 577 15.65 1.91 -26.38
C ILE A 577 16.45 1.84 -25.09
N VAL A 578 17.46 0.96 -25.02
CA VAL A 578 18.29 0.76 -23.82
C VAL A 578 19.00 2.05 -23.41
N THR A 579 19.54 2.81 -24.37
CA THR A 579 20.18 4.11 -24.07
C THR A 579 19.17 5.19 -23.72
N GLY A 580 17.97 5.16 -24.32
CA GLY A 580 16.87 6.07 -24.03
C GLY A 580 16.30 5.92 -22.63
N ILE A 581 16.24 4.68 -22.10
CA ILE A 581 15.79 4.38 -20.73
C ILE A 581 16.93 4.33 -19.70
N SER A 582 18.16 4.61 -20.12
CA SER A 582 19.33 4.67 -19.24
C SER A 582 19.45 5.95 -18.37
N PRO A 583 18.78 7.09 -18.57
CA PRO A 583 18.87 8.21 -17.62
C PRO A 583 18.38 7.82 -16.21
N VAL A 584 18.68 8.65 -15.21
CA VAL A 584 18.51 8.27 -13.80
C VAL A 584 17.03 8.05 -13.43
N ASP A 585 16.11 8.84 -13.97
CA ASP A 585 14.67 8.82 -13.61
C ASP A 585 13.87 7.64 -14.17
N TYR A 586 14.34 6.99 -15.23
CA TYR A 586 13.56 5.93 -15.88
C TYR A 586 13.44 4.68 -15.01
N VAL A 587 14.54 4.24 -14.41
CA VAL A 587 14.57 3.01 -13.60
C VAL A 587 13.58 3.08 -12.42
N PRO A 588 13.52 4.17 -11.64
CA PRO A 588 12.46 4.39 -10.66
C PRO A 588 11.04 4.35 -11.26
N ILE A 589 10.81 4.97 -12.43
CA ILE A 589 9.50 4.93 -13.08
C ILE A 589 9.08 3.48 -13.42
N PHE A 590 9.97 2.67 -14.01
CA PHE A 590 9.69 1.24 -14.24
C PHE A 590 9.43 0.48 -12.94
N SER A 591 10.12 0.85 -11.85
CA SER A 591 9.95 0.26 -10.51
C SER A 591 8.59 0.57 -9.92
N PHE A 592 8.12 1.82 -10.03
CA PHE A 592 6.82 2.18 -9.49
C PHE A 592 5.67 1.42 -10.15
N HIS A 593 5.77 1.18 -11.46
CA HIS A 593 4.83 0.39 -12.24
C HIS A 593 5.01 -1.14 -12.09
N GLY A 594 5.98 -1.61 -11.31
CA GLY A 594 6.19 -3.04 -11.05
C GLY A 594 6.78 -3.83 -12.24
N LEU A 595 7.42 -3.15 -13.20
CA LEU A 595 7.90 -3.76 -14.47
C LEU A 595 9.38 -4.15 -14.47
N ILE A 596 10.06 -4.03 -13.33
CA ILE A 596 11.46 -4.42 -13.16
C ILE A 596 11.69 -5.91 -13.48
N PRO A 597 10.85 -6.88 -13.04
CA PRO A 597 11.04 -8.29 -13.36
C PRO A 597 11.01 -8.58 -14.88
N GLU A 598 10.07 -7.97 -15.60
CA GLU A 598 9.93 -8.16 -17.05
C GLU A 598 11.07 -7.48 -17.82
N LEU A 599 11.42 -6.25 -17.44
CA LEU A 599 12.53 -5.52 -18.03
C LEU A 599 13.87 -6.25 -17.80
N ALA A 600 14.10 -6.77 -16.59
CA ALA A 600 15.30 -7.54 -16.29
C ALA A 600 15.39 -8.80 -17.16
N ALA A 601 14.30 -9.55 -17.32
CA ALA A 601 14.29 -10.74 -18.18
C ALA A 601 14.60 -10.42 -19.65
N ALA A 602 14.06 -9.31 -20.17
CA ALA A 602 14.36 -8.84 -21.52
C ALA A 602 15.84 -8.46 -21.68
N LEU A 603 16.40 -7.72 -20.71
CA LEU A 603 17.81 -7.32 -20.72
C LEU A 603 18.75 -8.52 -20.57
N MET A 604 18.40 -9.54 -19.77
CA MET A 604 19.19 -10.77 -19.68
C MET A 604 19.29 -11.47 -21.04
N ALA A 605 18.18 -11.57 -21.79
CA ALA A 605 18.18 -12.13 -23.14
C ALA A 605 19.06 -11.33 -24.12
N ILE A 606 18.96 -10.00 -24.08
CA ILE A 606 19.81 -9.11 -24.88
C ILE A 606 21.29 -9.30 -24.53
N CYS A 607 21.62 -9.37 -23.23
CA CYS A 607 23.01 -9.57 -22.78
C CYS A 607 23.57 -10.92 -23.23
N GLU A 608 22.79 -12.00 -23.12
CA GLU A 608 23.22 -13.34 -23.52
C GLU A 608 23.57 -13.40 -25.02
N VAL A 609 22.72 -12.81 -25.88
CA VAL A 609 22.93 -12.78 -27.34
C VAL A 609 24.06 -11.84 -27.72
N PHE A 610 23.99 -10.55 -27.38
CA PHE A 610 24.98 -9.56 -27.85
C PHE A 610 26.35 -9.73 -27.21
N GLY A 611 26.44 -10.24 -25.98
CA GLY A 611 27.73 -10.54 -25.35
C GLY A 611 28.46 -11.73 -25.99
N SER A 612 27.74 -12.55 -26.77
CA SER A 612 28.28 -13.70 -27.50
C SER A 612 28.80 -13.36 -28.90
N LEU A 613 28.50 -12.16 -29.40
CA LEU A 613 28.88 -11.74 -30.75
C LEU A 613 30.31 -11.16 -30.76
N SER A 614 30.97 -11.28 -31.91
CA SER A 614 32.25 -10.62 -32.14
C SER A 614 32.06 -9.11 -32.37
N PRO A 615 33.07 -8.28 -32.07
CA PRO A 615 33.00 -6.83 -32.28
C PRO A 615 32.83 -6.44 -33.75
N SER A 616 33.10 -7.36 -34.69
CA SER A 616 32.93 -7.18 -36.14
C SER A 616 31.48 -7.02 -36.60
N VAL A 617 30.50 -7.28 -35.71
CA VAL A 617 29.07 -7.02 -35.99
C VAL A 617 28.77 -5.57 -35.59
N SER A 618 28.67 -4.68 -36.57
CA SER A 618 28.33 -3.27 -36.41
C SER A 618 27.28 -2.80 -37.40
N TRP A 619 26.55 -1.75 -37.04
CA TRP A 619 25.57 -1.06 -37.88
C TRP A 619 25.99 0.39 -38.07
N SER A 620 25.88 0.90 -39.29
CA SER A 620 26.15 2.30 -39.63
C SER A 620 24.84 3.04 -39.94
N PRO A 621 24.10 3.55 -38.93
CA PRO A 621 22.94 4.42 -39.17
C PRO A 621 23.35 5.72 -39.88
N ARG A 622 22.42 6.39 -40.55
CA ARG A 622 22.67 7.66 -41.28
C ARG A 622 23.22 8.81 -40.41
N THR A 623 23.13 8.69 -39.08
CA THR A 623 23.67 9.64 -38.10
C THR A 623 25.19 9.61 -37.98
N GLY A 624 25.88 8.64 -38.60
CA GLY A 624 27.34 8.62 -38.74
C GLY A 624 28.13 7.99 -37.58
N GLU A 625 27.45 7.56 -36.50
CA GLU A 625 28.08 6.81 -35.40
C GLU A 625 27.87 5.29 -35.60
N GLU A 626 28.94 4.52 -35.71
CA GLU A 626 28.86 3.05 -35.78
C GLU A 626 28.41 2.46 -34.44
N ILE A 627 27.32 1.69 -34.46
CA ILE A 627 26.84 0.94 -33.29
C ILE A 627 27.43 -0.47 -33.38
N SER A 628 28.32 -0.84 -32.47
CA SER A 628 28.86 -2.20 -32.37
C SER A 628 28.04 -3.08 -31.43
N ALA A 629 28.14 -4.40 -31.59
CA ALA A 629 27.54 -5.36 -30.66
C ALA A 629 28.01 -5.16 -29.20
N HIS A 630 29.27 -4.75 -28.99
CA HIS A 630 29.81 -4.42 -27.66
C HIS A 630 29.11 -3.22 -27.02
N THR A 631 28.72 -2.22 -27.82
CA THR A 631 27.98 -1.06 -27.33
C THR A 631 26.58 -1.46 -26.87
N VAL A 632 25.86 -2.26 -27.66
CA VAL A 632 24.52 -2.76 -27.30
C VAL A 632 24.59 -3.61 -26.03
N PHE A 633 25.52 -4.56 -25.98
CA PHE A 633 25.77 -5.39 -24.82
C PHE A 633 26.08 -4.55 -23.57
N SER A 634 27.01 -3.59 -23.68
CA SER A 634 27.45 -2.81 -22.53
C SER A 634 26.34 -1.92 -21.98
N ASN A 635 25.56 -1.27 -22.86
CA ASN A 635 24.43 -0.46 -22.42
C ASN A 635 23.36 -1.34 -21.73
N ALA A 636 23.05 -2.51 -22.29
CA ALA A 636 22.05 -3.42 -21.72
C ALA A 636 22.51 -4.02 -20.39
N PHE A 637 23.77 -4.42 -20.31
CA PHE A 637 24.36 -5.00 -19.12
C PHE A 637 24.46 -3.98 -17.99
N ILE A 638 24.94 -2.77 -18.25
CA ILE A 638 24.99 -1.69 -17.25
C ILE A 638 23.59 -1.34 -16.74
N LEU A 639 22.59 -1.29 -17.64
CA LEU A 639 21.21 -1.07 -17.23
C LEU A 639 20.68 -2.21 -16.35
N LEU A 640 20.91 -3.48 -16.73
CA LEU A 640 20.56 -4.65 -15.93
C LEU A 640 21.19 -4.59 -14.53
N LEU A 641 22.46 -4.21 -14.45
CA LEU A 641 23.18 -4.05 -13.19
C LEU A 641 22.58 -2.96 -12.29
N ARG A 642 22.05 -1.89 -12.90
CA ARG A 642 21.34 -0.84 -12.17
C ARG A 642 20.00 -1.33 -11.65
N LEU A 643 19.24 -2.10 -12.43
CA LEU A 643 17.94 -2.64 -12.01
C LEU A 643 18.03 -3.48 -10.74
N TRP A 644 19.05 -4.32 -10.60
CA TRP A 644 19.20 -5.19 -9.44
C TRP A 644 20.10 -4.62 -8.33
N LYS A 645 20.48 -3.33 -8.42
CA LYS A 645 21.43 -2.66 -7.52
C LYS A 645 22.72 -3.44 -7.25
N PHE A 646 23.49 -3.71 -8.30
CA PHE A 646 24.73 -4.50 -8.24
C PHE A 646 25.77 -3.99 -7.22
N ASN A 647 25.68 -2.71 -6.88
CA ASN A 647 26.70 -1.95 -6.17
C ASN A 647 26.67 -2.11 -4.64
N HIS A 648 25.89 -3.04 -4.08
CA HIS A 648 25.88 -3.30 -2.64
C HIS A 648 27.09 -4.15 -2.19
N PRO A 649 27.69 -3.89 -1.02
CA PRO A 649 28.86 -4.64 -0.57
C PRO A 649 28.53 -6.07 -0.11
N PRO A 650 29.44 -7.05 -0.27
CA PRO A 650 29.25 -8.47 0.06
C PRO A 650 28.80 -8.79 1.50
N LEU A 651 29.09 -7.93 2.48
CA LEU A 651 28.69 -8.15 3.88
C LEU A 651 27.17 -8.13 4.08
N GLU A 652 26.42 -7.41 3.24
CA GLU A 652 24.95 -7.47 3.22
C GLU A 652 24.42 -8.79 2.65
N TYR A 653 25.23 -9.53 1.87
CA TYR A 653 24.86 -10.82 1.27
C TYR A 653 25.05 -12.00 2.24
N CYS A 654 26.01 -11.93 3.16
CA CYS A 654 26.34 -13.05 4.06
C CYS A 654 25.60 -13.02 5.40
N VAL A 655 25.21 -11.85 5.91
CA VAL A 655 24.55 -11.73 7.23
C VAL A 655 23.03 -11.99 7.14
N MET A 656 22.44 -11.85 5.96
CA MET A 656 21.01 -12.08 5.68
C MET A 656 20.69 -13.53 5.23
N GLY A 657 21.51 -14.51 5.64
CA GLY A 657 21.34 -15.93 5.28
C GLY A 657 19.95 -16.49 5.60
N ASP A 658 19.46 -17.40 4.74
CA ASP A 658 18.28 -18.31 4.78
C ASP A 658 16.94 -17.83 5.37
N GLY A 659 16.86 -16.57 5.79
CA GLY A 659 15.74 -15.95 6.48
C GLY A 659 15.51 -14.48 6.12
N ALA A 660 16.28 -13.92 5.16
CA ALA A 660 15.91 -12.65 4.56
C ALA A 660 14.49 -12.74 4.00
N PRO A 661 13.64 -11.71 4.17
CA PRO A 661 12.37 -11.69 3.46
C PRO A 661 12.71 -11.82 1.99
N VAL A 662 11.97 -12.66 1.31
CA VAL A 662 12.08 -12.93 -0.12
C VAL A 662 12.12 -11.62 -0.95
N GLY A 663 11.79 -10.44 -0.39
CA GLY A 663 11.82 -9.14 -1.06
C GLY A 663 12.93 -8.12 -0.71
N SER A 664 13.97 -8.39 0.10
CA SER A 664 15.01 -7.35 0.36
C SER A 664 16.21 -7.38 -0.60
N GLN A 665 16.42 -8.46 -1.35
CA GLN A 665 17.56 -8.59 -2.27
C GLN A 665 17.08 -8.89 -3.68
N LEU A 666 17.28 -7.96 -4.60
CA LEU A 666 17.03 -8.16 -6.03
C LEU A 666 18.14 -9.05 -6.61
N THR A 667 17.98 -10.37 -6.53
CA THR A 667 18.85 -11.30 -7.28
C THR A 667 18.27 -11.56 -8.67
N PRO A 668 19.10 -11.89 -9.68
CA PRO A 668 18.62 -12.32 -10.99
C PRO A 668 17.58 -13.45 -10.86
N GLU A 669 17.84 -14.44 -9.99
CA GLU A 669 16.94 -15.56 -9.73
C GLU A 669 15.61 -15.10 -9.12
N TYR A 670 15.65 -14.16 -8.17
CA TYR A 670 14.43 -13.62 -7.55
C TYR A 670 13.58 -12.82 -8.55
N LEU A 671 14.21 -11.99 -9.39
CA LEU A 671 13.51 -11.26 -10.44
C LEU A 671 12.81 -12.20 -11.43
N LEU A 672 13.48 -13.28 -11.86
CA LEU A 672 12.88 -14.30 -12.71
C LEU A 672 11.75 -15.05 -12.00
N LEU A 673 11.90 -15.35 -10.70
CA LEU A 673 10.85 -15.96 -9.90
C LEU A 673 9.60 -15.07 -9.82
N LEU A 674 9.77 -13.78 -9.56
CA LEU A 674 8.68 -12.80 -9.53
C LEU A 674 7.98 -12.71 -10.88
N ARG A 675 8.74 -12.57 -11.97
CA ARG A 675 8.18 -12.59 -13.33
C ARG A 675 7.36 -13.85 -13.58
N ASN A 676 7.92 -15.02 -13.26
CA ASN A 676 7.22 -16.29 -13.46
C ASN A 676 5.94 -16.37 -12.61
N SER A 677 5.95 -15.81 -11.39
CA SER A 677 4.77 -15.75 -10.53
C SER A 677 3.66 -14.87 -11.12
N GLN A 678 4.02 -13.72 -11.72
CA GLN A 678 3.09 -12.81 -12.40
C GLN A 678 2.47 -13.48 -13.65
N VAL A 679 3.26 -14.22 -14.43
CA VAL A 679 2.76 -14.99 -15.57
C VAL A 679 1.77 -16.08 -15.13
N VAL A 680 2.02 -16.73 -13.98
CA VAL A 680 1.13 -17.77 -13.42
C VAL A 680 -0.14 -17.16 -12.81
N SER A 681 -0.06 -16.01 -12.15
CA SER A 681 -1.23 -15.35 -11.53
C SER A 681 -2.24 -14.88 -12.60
N ILE A 682 -1.76 -14.32 -13.72
CA ILE A 682 -2.58 -13.93 -14.87
C ILE A 682 -3.35 -15.14 -15.42
N ARG A 683 -2.70 -16.31 -15.56
CA ARG A 683 -3.36 -17.55 -15.99
C ARG A 683 -4.46 -18.02 -15.05
N SER A 684 -4.29 -17.81 -13.74
CA SER A 684 -5.28 -18.18 -12.73
C SER A 684 -6.49 -17.23 -12.70
N SER A 685 -6.26 -15.93 -12.93
CA SER A 685 -7.28 -14.88 -12.98
C SER A 685 -8.11 -14.95 -14.28
N ALA A 686 -7.48 -15.23 -15.42
CA ALA A 686 -8.15 -15.39 -16.72
C ALA A 686 -9.16 -16.55 -16.76
N LYS A 687 -9.04 -17.55 -15.86
CA LYS A 687 -10.03 -18.64 -15.74
C LYS A 687 -11.30 -18.25 -14.98
N ASN A 688 -11.29 -17.17 -14.20
CA ASN A 688 -12.39 -16.78 -13.31
C ASN A 688 -13.14 -15.49 -13.71
N ARG A 689 -12.66 -14.73 -14.71
CA ARG A 689 -13.25 -13.43 -15.11
C ARG A 689 -13.63 -13.39 -16.59
N ASN A 690 -14.77 -13.97 -16.95
CA ASN A 690 -15.30 -13.91 -18.34
C ASN A 690 -16.29 -12.75 -18.60
N THR A 691 -16.42 -11.74 -17.72
CA THR A 691 -17.50 -10.73 -17.86
C THR A 691 -17.21 -9.30 -17.38
N GLN A 692 -15.96 -8.87 -17.15
CA GLN A 692 -15.67 -7.48 -16.74
C GLN A 692 -14.95 -6.67 -17.83
N LYS A 693 -15.44 -5.44 -18.04
CA LYS A 693 -14.85 -4.39 -18.87
C LYS A 693 -13.52 -3.93 -18.27
N GLN A 694 -12.45 -4.69 -18.50
CA GLN A 694 -11.11 -4.12 -18.49
C GLN A 694 -10.95 -3.21 -19.71
N LEU A 695 -10.19 -2.12 -19.57
CA LEU A 695 -9.65 -1.40 -20.71
C LEU A 695 -8.95 -2.41 -21.65
N PRO A 696 -9.35 -2.49 -22.93
CA PRO A 696 -8.97 -3.61 -23.80
C PRO A 696 -7.61 -3.35 -24.45
N VAL A 697 -6.48 -3.63 -23.77
CA VAL A 697 -5.19 -3.86 -24.46
C VAL A 697 -4.33 -4.90 -23.71
N THR A 698 -4.43 -6.15 -24.15
CA THR A 698 -3.39 -7.21 -24.15
C THR A 698 -2.47 -7.34 -22.92
N SER A 699 -2.94 -8.04 -21.89
CA SER A 699 -2.13 -8.66 -20.83
C SER A 699 -1.61 -10.05 -21.24
N ASN A 700 -1.07 -10.19 -22.45
CA ASN A 700 -0.29 -11.38 -22.79
C ASN A 700 1.18 -11.07 -22.51
N PRO A 701 1.84 -11.74 -21.55
CA PRO A 701 3.28 -11.62 -21.40
C PRO A 701 3.97 -11.98 -22.71
N SER A 702 5.06 -11.28 -23.05
CA SER A 702 5.81 -11.48 -24.30
C SER A 702 6.33 -12.91 -24.50
N SER A 703 6.44 -13.70 -23.42
CA SER A 703 6.64 -15.15 -23.49
C SER A 703 5.65 -15.87 -22.57
N GLU A 704 4.90 -16.83 -23.09
CA GLU A 704 3.96 -17.64 -22.29
C GLU A 704 4.67 -18.68 -21.39
N HIS A 705 5.99 -18.85 -21.50
CA HIS A 705 6.76 -19.85 -20.76
C HIS A 705 7.55 -19.25 -19.59
N PRO A 706 7.68 -19.98 -18.46
CA PRO A 706 8.53 -19.57 -17.35
C PRO A 706 10.01 -19.57 -17.79
N ILE A 707 10.73 -18.52 -17.42
CA ILE A 707 12.16 -18.34 -17.73
C ILE A 707 12.96 -18.59 -16.46
N PHE A 708 14.04 -19.36 -16.57
CA PHE A 708 14.94 -19.64 -15.44
C PHE A 708 16.35 -19.17 -15.76
N MET A 709 17.19 -19.03 -14.73
CA MET A 709 18.59 -18.61 -14.93
C MET A 709 19.38 -19.58 -15.83
N ASP A 710 18.93 -20.84 -15.95
CA ASP A 710 19.48 -21.83 -16.89
C ASP A 710 19.28 -21.48 -18.37
N SER A 711 18.33 -20.59 -18.68
CA SER A 711 18.12 -20.07 -20.02
C SER A 711 19.25 -19.13 -20.48
N PHE A 712 20.09 -18.63 -19.56
CA PHE A 712 21.17 -17.68 -19.82
C PHE A 712 22.52 -18.22 -19.30
N PRO A 713 23.11 -19.23 -19.96
CA PRO A 713 24.27 -19.95 -19.45
C PRO A 713 25.51 -19.05 -19.26
N LYS A 714 25.77 -18.07 -20.13
CA LYS A 714 26.95 -17.18 -20.00
C LYS A 714 26.75 -16.15 -18.90
N LEU A 715 25.57 -15.54 -18.81
CA LEU A 715 25.22 -14.67 -17.69
C LEU A 715 25.32 -15.42 -16.36
N LYS A 716 24.83 -16.66 -16.30
CA LYS A 716 24.91 -17.53 -15.12
C LYS A 716 26.36 -17.84 -14.73
N LEU A 717 27.22 -18.11 -15.70
CA LEU A 717 28.65 -18.34 -15.46
C LEU A 717 29.30 -17.10 -14.85
N TRP A 718 29.08 -15.93 -15.44
CA TRP A 718 29.58 -14.66 -14.91
C TRP A 718 29.05 -14.38 -13.50
N TYR A 719 27.75 -14.59 -13.25
CA TYR A 719 27.15 -14.37 -11.93
C TYR A 719 27.74 -15.30 -10.87
N ARG A 720 28.00 -16.57 -11.19
CA ARG A 720 28.72 -17.49 -10.30
C ARG A 720 30.16 -17.05 -10.04
N GLN A 721 30.86 -16.54 -11.05
CA GLN A 721 32.20 -15.99 -10.89
C GLN A 721 32.19 -14.77 -9.96
N HIS A 722 31.19 -13.88 -10.09
CA HIS A 722 30.97 -12.76 -9.19
C HIS A 722 30.75 -13.25 -7.75
N GLN A 723 29.84 -14.21 -7.51
CA GLN A 723 29.60 -14.78 -6.19
C GLN A 723 30.86 -15.43 -5.59
N ALA A 724 31.61 -16.19 -6.39
CA ALA A 724 32.87 -16.82 -5.97
C ALA A 724 33.94 -15.77 -5.62
N CYS A 725 34.01 -14.69 -6.41
CA CYS A 725 34.89 -13.55 -6.20
C CYS A 725 34.55 -12.79 -4.92
N LEU A 726 33.28 -12.73 -4.49
CA LEU A 726 32.89 -12.18 -3.19
C LEU A 726 33.26 -13.12 -2.04
N ALA A 727 33.03 -14.43 -2.20
CA ALA A 727 33.24 -15.42 -1.13
C ALA A 727 34.71 -15.76 -0.85
N SER A 728 35.58 -15.74 -1.86
CA SER A 728 36.97 -16.20 -1.75
C SER A 728 37.95 -15.39 -2.60
N THR A 729 39.23 -15.40 -2.22
CA THR A 729 40.31 -14.82 -3.04
C THR A 729 40.38 -15.55 -4.38
N LEU A 730 40.73 -14.82 -5.45
CA LEU A 730 40.86 -15.41 -6.80
C LEU A 730 41.77 -16.65 -6.77
N SER A 731 41.25 -17.78 -7.25
CA SER A 731 42.04 -19.01 -7.39
C SER A 731 43.04 -18.85 -8.54
N GLY A 732 44.31 -19.19 -8.29
CA GLY A 732 45.33 -19.23 -9.33
C GLY A 732 44.96 -20.19 -10.47
N PHE A 733 45.26 -19.80 -11.70
CA PHE A 733 44.90 -20.57 -12.89
C PHE A 733 45.50 -21.99 -12.91
N ALA A 734 44.74 -22.94 -13.44
CA ALA A 734 45.31 -24.20 -13.93
C ALA A 734 46.13 -23.91 -15.19
N HIS A 735 47.38 -24.39 -15.24
CA HIS A 735 48.29 -24.13 -16.37
C HIS A 735 47.67 -24.62 -17.69
N GLY A 736 47.52 -23.71 -18.68
CA GLY A 736 47.01 -24.02 -20.03
C GLY A 736 45.61 -23.51 -20.37
N ALA A 737 44.92 -22.81 -19.46
CA ALA A 737 43.59 -22.25 -19.73
C ALA A 737 43.61 -21.12 -20.79
N PRO A 738 42.59 -21.03 -21.68
CA PRO A 738 42.50 -19.97 -22.70
C PRO A 738 42.44 -18.56 -22.12
N VAL A 739 41.96 -18.41 -20.87
CA VAL A 739 41.86 -17.14 -20.14
C VAL A 739 43.23 -16.46 -19.99
N HIS A 740 44.34 -17.20 -19.89
CA HIS A 740 45.68 -16.61 -19.82
C HIS A 740 46.03 -15.74 -21.03
N LYS A 741 45.70 -16.22 -22.24
CA LYS A 741 45.96 -15.46 -23.48
C LYS A 741 45.12 -14.18 -23.54
N ASN A 742 43.90 -14.24 -23.01
CA ASN A 742 43.00 -13.10 -22.94
C ASN A 742 43.51 -12.06 -21.93
N VAL A 743 43.98 -12.50 -20.76
CA VAL A 743 44.60 -11.63 -19.73
C VAL A 743 45.83 -10.91 -20.30
N ASP A 744 46.74 -11.63 -20.95
CA ASP A 744 47.93 -11.03 -21.57
C ASP A 744 47.56 -10.01 -22.66
N SER A 745 46.55 -10.31 -23.46
CA SER A 745 46.05 -9.40 -24.51
C SER A 745 45.46 -8.12 -23.91
N LEU A 746 44.70 -8.23 -22.82
CA LEU A 746 44.10 -7.08 -22.11
C LEU A 746 45.14 -6.25 -21.34
N LEU A 747 46.14 -6.88 -20.72
CA LEU A 747 47.26 -6.15 -20.10
C LEU A 747 48.06 -5.37 -21.14
N ASN A 748 48.25 -5.94 -22.34
CA ASN A 748 48.85 -5.21 -23.45
C ASN A 748 47.96 -4.04 -23.90
N LEU A 749 46.64 -4.20 -23.96
CA LEU A 749 45.71 -3.10 -24.26
C LEU A 749 45.86 -1.95 -23.24
N MET A 750 45.93 -2.28 -21.94
CA MET A 750 45.96 -1.28 -20.86
C MET A 750 47.30 -0.54 -20.71
N PHE A 751 48.43 -1.21 -20.96
CA PHE A 751 49.75 -0.69 -20.57
C PHE A 751 50.78 -0.61 -21.70
N ARG A 752 50.45 -1.05 -22.92
CA ARG A 752 51.38 -0.95 -24.05
C ARG A 752 51.33 0.45 -24.66
N LYS A 753 52.34 1.27 -24.34
CA LYS A 753 52.63 2.51 -25.07
C LYS A 753 52.79 2.19 -26.56
N ALA A 754 52.09 2.92 -27.43
CA ALA A 754 52.53 3.11 -28.80
C ALA A 754 53.95 3.69 -28.75
N ASN A 755 54.96 2.87 -29.07
CA ASN A 755 56.34 3.31 -29.13
C ASN A 755 56.48 4.35 -30.26
N LYS A 756 56.38 5.64 -29.92
CA LYS A 756 57.06 6.68 -30.70
C LYS A 756 58.55 6.51 -30.45
N GLU A 757 59.26 6.15 -31.52
CA GLU A 757 60.71 6.08 -31.61
C GLU A 757 61.39 7.24 -30.86
N SER A 758 62.27 6.90 -29.92
CA SER A 758 63.38 7.78 -29.56
C SER A 758 64.62 6.93 -29.33
N THR A 759 65.31 6.66 -30.43
CA THR A 759 66.74 6.38 -30.40
C THR A 759 67.51 7.65 -30.02
N SER A 760 68.10 7.62 -28.83
CA SER A 760 69.42 8.14 -28.45
C SER A 760 69.81 9.63 -28.67
N ILE A 761 70.19 10.26 -27.54
CA ILE A 761 71.26 11.26 -27.32
C ILE A 761 70.97 12.75 -27.66
N GLY A 762 71.10 13.63 -26.62
CA GLY A 762 71.63 14.99 -26.78
C GLY A 762 70.72 16.19 -26.45
N SER A 763 70.99 16.82 -25.31
CA SER A 763 70.90 18.26 -24.95
C SER A 763 69.85 19.24 -25.57
N LEU A 764 69.16 19.93 -24.64
CA LEU A 764 68.85 21.38 -24.57
C LEU A 764 68.00 22.09 -25.66
N SER A 765 66.92 22.70 -25.16
CA SER A 765 66.32 24.01 -25.53
C SER A 765 65.20 24.06 -26.58
N GLY A 766 64.10 24.72 -26.20
CA GLY A 766 63.44 25.75 -27.03
C GLY A 766 62.30 25.35 -27.99
N SER A 767 61.08 25.75 -27.59
CA SER A 767 59.98 26.30 -28.43
C SER A 767 59.34 25.52 -29.60
N SER A 768 58.02 25.33 -29.48
CA SER A 768 56.93 25.47 -30.48
C SER A 768 57.14 25.03 -31.95
N SER A 769 56.24 24.18 -32.45
CA SER A 769 55.18 24.54 -33.41
C SER A 769 54.63 23.30 -34.16
N ILE A 770 53.36 23.41 -34.52
CA ILE A 770 52.52 22.43 -35.23
C ILE A 770 53.01 22.27 -36.68
N SER A 771 52.99 21.05 -37.22
CA SER A 771 52.89 20.81 -38.67
C SER A 771 52.33 19.42 -38.94
N ASN A 772 51.17 19.38 -39.60
CA ASN A 772 50.57 18.20 -40.22
C ASN A 772 51.39 17.80 -41.45
N SER A 773 51.72 16.51 -41.57
CA SER A 773 51.93 15.88 -42.88
C SER A 773 51.36 14.46 -42.87
N SER A 774 50.41 14.26 -43.77
CA SER A 774 49.70 13.02 -44.07
C SER A 774 50.55 12.10 -44.94
N GLY A 775 50.87 10.91 -44.44
CA GLY A 775 51.27 9.72 -45.21
C GLY A 775 50.24 8.60 -45.00
N PRO A 776 50.06 7.66 -45.94
CA PRO A 776 48.94 6.72 -45.92
C PRO A 776 49.06 5.80 -44.70
N GLY A 777 48.08 5.89 -43.80
CA GLY A 777 48.00 5.08 -42.60
C GLY A 777 47.86 3.61 -42.97
N VAL A 778 48.84 2.81 -42.55
CA VAL A 778 48.65 1.39 -42.32
C VAL A 778 47.59 1.26 -41.25
N ASP A 779 46.54 0.47 -41.52
CA ASP A 779 45.40 0.23 -40.64
C ASP A 779 45.79 0.05 -39.16
N ASP A 780 45.40 1.01 -38.31
CA ASP A 780 45.44 0.92 -36.84
C ASP A 780 44.44 -0.13 -36.29
N SER A 781 43.70 -0.80 -37.18
CA SER A 781 42.66 -1.79 -36.92
C SER A 781 43.15 -3.11 -36.28
N HIS A 782 44.47 -3.32 -36.15
CA HIS A 782 45.08 -4.57 -35.68
C HIS A 782 45.49 -4.60 -34.19
N LEU A 783 45.21 -3.55 -33.41
CA LEU A 783 45.62 -3.47 -32.00
C LEU A 783 44.57 -3.98 -31.00
N TRP A 784 43.33 -4.23 -31.44
CA TRP A 784 42.18 -4.43 -30.55
C TRP A 784 41.80 -5.92 -30.45
N PRO A 785 41.58 -6.48 -29.24
CA PRO A 785 41.19 -7.88 -29.08
C PRO A 785 39.83 -8.16 -29.75
N GLN A 786 39.80 -9.05 -30.74
CA GLN A 786 38.57 -9.50 -31.40
C GLN A 786 37.89 -10.60 -30.57
N LEU A 787 37.56 -10.30 -29.31
CA LEU A 787 36.97 -11.23 -28.36
C LEU A 787 35.49 -10.89 -28.09
N PRO A 788 34.62 -11.90 -27.88
CA PRO A 788 33.28 -11.67 -27.35
C PRO A 788 33.32 -10.99 -25.97
N ALA A 789 32.30 -10.20 -25.66
CA ALA A 789 32.28 -9.43 -24.41
C ALA A 789 32.31 -10.32 -23.16
N TRP A 790 31.63 -11.48 -23.18
CA TRP A 790 31.65 -12.42 -22.06
C TRP A 790 33.05 -12.96 -21.73
N GLU A 791 33.88 -13.23 -22.74
CA GLU A 791 35.27 -13.70 -22.54
C GLU A 791 36.17 -12.61 -21.96
N ILE A 792 35.92 -11.35 -22.32
CA ILE A 792 36.61 -10.20 -21.73
C ILE A 792 36.22 -10.10 -20.25
N LEU A 793 34.92 -10.12 -19.92
CA LEU A 793 34.45 -10.02 -18.53
C LEU A 793 34.98 -11.15 -17.63
N GLU A 794 35.15 -12.38 -18.16
CA GLU A 794 35.75 -13.49 -17.42
C GLU A 794 37.22 -13.22 -17.04
N ALA A 795 37.96 -12.55 -17.92
CA ALA A 795 39.38 -12.24 -17.74
C ALA A 795 39.65 -11.00 -16.86
N VAL A 796 38.72 -10.03 -16.81
CA VAL A 796 38.91 -8.73 -16.12
C VAL A 796 39.36 -8.87 -14.66
N PRO A 797 38.75 -9.72 -13.79
CA PRO A 797 39.18 -9.82 -12.39
C PRO A 797 40.68 -10.13 -12.23
N PHE A 798 41.21 -11.00 -13.08
CA PHE A 798 42.62 -11.39 -13.07
C PHE A 798 43.53 -10.29 -13.61
N VAL A 799 43.09 -9.54 -14.63
CA VAL A 799 43.80 -8.37 -15.16
C VAL A 799 43.92 -7.29 -14.08
N VAL A 800 42.83 -7.02 -13.37
CA VAL A 800 42.77 -6.01 -12.31
C VAL A 800 43.62 -6.42 -11.11
N ASP A 801 43.59 -7.70 -10.71
CA ASP A 801 44.44 -8.24 -9.66
C ASP A 801 45.94 -8.10 -9.98
N ALA A 802 46.34 -8.48 -11.20
CA ALA A 802 47.71 -8.35 -11.66
C ALA A 802 48.16 -6.87 -11.67
N ALA A 803 47.30 -5.97 -12.12
CA ALA A 803 47.57 -4.53 -12.15
C ALA A 803 47.69 -3.92 -10.74
N LEU A 804 46.80 -4.28 -9.82
CA LEU A 804 46.88 -3.85 -8.41
C LEU A 804 48.12 -4.42 -7.72
N THR A 805 48.45 -5.69 -7.97
CA THR A 805 49.66 -6.34 -7.45
C THR A 805 50.91 -5.61 -7.95
N ALA A 806 51.01 -5.34 -9.25
CA ALA A 806 52.11 -4.58 -9.83
C ALA A 806 52.24 -3.17 -9.23
N CYS A 807 51.11 -2.48 -9.01
CA CYS A 807 51.08 -1.17 -8.36
C CYS A 807 51.53 -1.26 -6.89
N SER A 808 51.10 -2.27 -6.14
CA SER A 808 51.47 -2.46 -4.72
C SER A 808 52.97 -2.74 -4.53
N HIS A 809 53.62 -3.35 -5.54
CA HIS A 809 55.05 -3.59 -5.58
C HIS A 809 55.86 -2.44 -6.22
N GLY A 810 55.21 -1.33 -6.60
CA GLY A 810 55.87 -0.18 -7.22
C GLY A 810 56.38 -0.40 -8.64
N ARG A 811 55.91 -1.45 -9.34
CA ARG A 811 56.25 -1.72 -10.75
C ARG A 811 55.39 -0.92 -11.74
N LEU A 812 54.20 -0.52 -11.30
CA LEU A 812 53.26 0.29 -12.06
C LEU A 812 52.93 1.56 -11.26
N PHE A 813 52.97 2.73 -11.90
CA PHE A 813 52.61 3.98 -11.21
C PHE A 813 51.08 4.11 -11.07
N PRO A 814 50.56 4.69 -9.96
CA PRO A 814 49.10 4.85 -9.77
C PRO A 814 48.39 5.59 -10.91
N ARG A 815 49.06 6.55 -11.54
CA ARG A 815 48.53 7.27 -12.71
C ARG A 815 48.38 6.36 -13.91
N GLU A 816 49.37 5.51 -14.17
CA GLU A 816 49.34 4.52 -15.26
C GLU A 816 48.27 3.46 -15.00
N LEU A 817 48.08 3.05 -13.74
CA LEU A 817 46.98 2.17 -13.34
C LEU A 817 45.61 2.81 -13.63
N ALA A 818 45.40 4.07 -13.23
CA ALA A 818 44.12 4.75 -13.46
C ALA A 818 43.83 4.94 -14.95
N THR A 819 44.84 5.28 -15.77
CA THR A 819 44.67 5.38 -17.23
C THR A 819 44.45 4.02 -17.87
N GLY A 820 45.18 2.97 -17.47
CA GLY A 820 44.97 1.63 -18.01
C GLY A 820 43.59 1.06 -17.69
N LEU A 821 43.09 1.28 -16.46
CA LEU A 821 41.72 0.92 -16.09
C LEU A 821 40.70 1.71 -16.94
N LYS A 822 40.98 2.98 -17.21
CA LYS A 822 40.15 3.80 -18.09
C LYS A 822 40.14 3.25 -19.51
N ASP A 823 41.29 2.92 -20.08
CA ASP A 823 41.40 2.38 -21.45
C ASP A 823 40.62 1.06 -21.60
N LEU A 824 40.64 0.21 -20.58
CA LEU A 824 39.82 -1.01 -20.52
C LEU A 824 38.32 -0.71 -20.51
N THR A 825 37.88 0.26 -19.70
CA THR A 825 36.47 0.66 -19.63
C THR A 825 35.99 1.41 -20.87
N ASP A 826 36.85 2.20 -21.50
CA ASP A 826 36.53 2.92 -22.73
C ASP A 826 36.40 1.91 -23.90
N PHE A 827 37.20 0.84 -23.90
CA PHE A 827 37.08 -0.28 -24.84
C PHE A 827 35.80 -1.10 -24.63
N LEU A 828 35.54 -1.54 -23.39
CA LEU A 828 34.32 -2.28 -23.03
C LEU A 828 33.72 -1.72 -21.73
N PRO A 829 32.70 -0.84 -21.80
CA PRO A 829 32.09 -0.23 -20.62
C PRO A 829 31.56 -1.24 -19.60
N ALA A 830 31.09 -2.40 -20.05
CA ALA A 830 30.65 -3.50 -19.18
C ALA A 830 31.74 -3.99 -18.20
N SER A 831 33.03 -3.84 -18.53
CA SER A 831 34.16 -4.23 -17.66
C SER A 831 34.16 -3.48 -16.33
N LEU A 832 33.57 -2.28 -16.28
CA LEU A 832 33.43 -1.52 -15.04
C LEU A 832 32.71 -2.31 -13.94
N ALA A 833 31.75 -3.17 -14.31
CA ALA A 833 31.02 -4.02 -13.37
C ALA A 833 31.93 -5.05 -12.69
N THR A 834 32.81 -5.69 -13.46
CA THR A 834 33.74 -6.69 -12.92
C THR A 834 34.85 -6.04 -12.10
N ILE A 835 35.29 -4.83 -12.48
CA ILE A 835 36.19 -3.99 -11.67
C ILE A 835 35.53 -3.67 -10.32
N VAL A 836 34.29 -3.16 -10.32
CA VAL A 836 33.52 -2.84 -9.09
C VAL A 836 33.37 -4.08 -8.21
N SER A 837 33.00 -5.23 -8.80
CA SER A 837 32.88 -6.50 -8.08
C SER A 837 34.18 -6.87 -7.38
N TYR A 838 35.30 -6.80 -8.10
CA TYR A 838 36.60 -7.21 -7.58
C TYR A 838 37.05 -6.27 -6.46
N PHE A 839 36.96 -4.96 -6.69
CA PHE A 839 37.31 -3.95 -5.69
C PHE A 839 36.46 -4.06 -4.42
N SER A 840 35.14 -4.29 -4.56
CA SER A 840 34.24 -4.48 -3.42
C SER A 840 34.64 -5.69 -2.57
N ALA A 841 34.99 -6.81 -3.22
CA ALA A 841 35.46 -8.01 -2.55
C ALA A 841 36.79 -7.77 -1.80
N GLU A 842 37.77 -7.19 -2.48
CA GLU A 842 39.11 -6.97 -1.92
C GLU A 842 39.14 -5.92 -0.79
N VAL A 843 38.30 -4.88 -0.89
CA VAL A 843 38.15 -3.87 0.17
C VAL A 843 37.49 -4.49 1.39
N THR A 844 36.48 -5.33 1.20
CA THR A 844 35.83 -6.05 2.30
C THR A 844 36.79 -7.03 2.99
N ARG A 845 37.73 -7.63 2.25
CA ARG A 845 38.77 -8.50 2.82
C ARG A 845 39.83 -7.76 3.61
N GLY A 846 40.12 -6.50 3.27
CA GLY A 846 41.11 -5.68 3.97
C GLY A 846 42.56 -6.19 3.87
N VAL A 847 42.89 -6.96 2.82
CA VAL A 847 44.23 -7.60 2.66
C VAL A 847 45.28 -6.63 2.09
N TRP A 848 44.85 -5.62 1.34
CA TRP A 848 45.76 -4.68 0.68
C TRP A 848 46.33 -3.64 1.65
N LYS A 849 47.61 -3.30 1.46
CA LYS A 849 48.24 -2.17 2.17
C LYS A 849 47.54 -0.85 1.80
N PRO A 850 47.29 0.06 2.75
CA PRO A 850 46.65 1.33 2.46
C PRO A 850 47.56 2.23 1.62
N ALA A 851 46.95 2.99 0.71
CA ALA A 851 47.56 4.01 -0.11
C ALA A 851 47.54 5.37 0.58
N PHE A 852 48.65 6.12 0.48
CA PHE A 852 48.78 7.46 1.05
C PHE A 852 48.35 8.53 0.03
N MET A 853 47.30 9.28 0.35
CA MET A 853 46.73 10.32 -0.52
C MET A 853 47.54 11.64 -0.43
N ASN A 854 48.80 11.58 -0.85
CA ASN A 854 49.83 12.61 -0.63
C ASN A 854 49.92 13.71 -1.71
N GLY A 855 49.24 13.55 -2.85
CA GLY A 855 49.28 14.48 -3.98
C GLY A 855 50.41 14.21 -5.00
N THR A 856 51.41 13.39 -4.65
CA THR A 856 52.48 12.99 -5.57
C THR A 856 52.09 11.72 -6.33
N ASP A 857 51.84 10.64 -5.59
CA ASP A 857 51.51 9.32 -6.14
C ASP A 857 50.01 9.19 -6.36
N TRP A 858 49.23 9.64 -5.37
CA TRP A 858 47.76 9.61 -5.36
C TRP A 858 47.18 11.02 -5.19
N PRO A 859 45.96 11.31 -5.66
CA PRO A 859 45.30 12.61 -5.46
C PRO A 859 45.20 13.02 -3.98
N SER A 860 45.38 14.31 -3.65
CA SER A 860 45.36 14.79 -2.25
C SER A 860 44.02 15.41 -1.83
N PRO A 861 43.38 14.95 -0.73
CA PRO A 861 42.13 15.53 -0.21
C PRO A 861 42.35 16.80 0.65
N ALA A 862 43.61 17.17 0.93
CA ALA A 862 43.97 18.13 1.98
C ALA A 862 43.29 19.51 1.85
N ALA A 863 42.97 19.94 0.62
CA ALA A 863 42.36 21.24 0.37
C ALA A 863 40.93 21.37 0.94
N ASN A 864 40.15 20.28 0.94
CA ASN A 864 38.72 20.31 1.28
C ASN A 864 38.35 19.43 2.48
N LEU A 865 39.23 18.54 2.94
CA LEU A 865 38.88 17.54 3.96
C LEU A 865 38.40 18.16 5.28
N SER A 866 39.08 19.18 5.78
CA SER A 866 38.68 19.88 7.02
C SER A 866 37.31 20.55 6.91
N MET A 867 37.04 21.15 5.74
CA MET A 867 35.74 21.75 5.42
C MET A 867 34.66 20.67 5.40
N VAL A 868 34.88 19.56 4.69
CA VAL A 868 33.93 18.44 4.62
C VAL A 868 33.62 17.89 6.02
N GLU A 869 34.63 17.65 6.85
CA GLU A 869 34.44 17.16 8.23
C GLU A 869 33.63 18.15 9.08
N GLU A 870 33.88 19.45 8.99
CA GLU A 870 33.11 20.46 9.72
C GLU A 870 31.64 20.48 9.28
N HIS A 871 31.36 20.37 7.98
CA HIS A 871 30.00 20.35 7.46
C HIS A 871 29.25 19.07 7.86
N ILE A 872 29.93 17.90 7.88
CA ILE A 872 29.36 16.65 8.41
C ILE A 872 28.93 16.84 9.87
N LYS A 873 29.77 17.46 10.71
CA LYS A 873 29.42 17.72 12.12
C LYS A 873 28.19 18.62 12.23
N LYS A 874 28.06 19.64 11.38
CA LYS A 874 26.89 20.53 11.34
C LYS A 874 25.61 19.77 10.95
N ILE A 875 25.69 18.90 9.93
CA ILE A 875 24.55 18.08 9.48
C ILE A 875 24.08 17.15 10.60
N VAL A 876 25.00 16.42 11.24
CA VAL A 876 24.67 15.49 12.33
C VAL A 876 24.07 16.24 13.53
N ALA A 877 24.69 17.34 13.95
CA ALA A 877 24.20 18.16 15.06
C ALA A 877 22.81 18.75 14.79
N ALA A 878 22.51 19.13 13.54
CA ALA A 878 21.19 19.67 13.16
C ALA A 878 20.05 18.65 13.35
N THR A 879 20.36 17.35 13.32
CA THR A 879 19.38 16.27 13.59
C THR A 879 19.19 15.95 15.08
N GLY A 880 19.82 16.71 15.98
CA GLY A 880 19.75 16.49 17.42
C GLY A 880 20.60 15.31 17.92
N VAL A 881 21.58 14.88 17.12
CA VAL A 881 22.53 13.82 17.46
C VAL A 881 23.84 14.45 17.96
N ASP A 882 24.33 13.97 19.09
CA ASP A 882 25.62 14.38 19.63
C ASP A 882 26.74 13.93 18.69
N VAL A 883 27.52 14.89 18.21
CA VAL A 883 28.62 14.64 17.28
C VAL A 883 29.66 13.75 17.98
N PRO A 884 29.91 12.52 17.50
CA PRO A 884 30.92 11.66 18.11
C PRO A 884 32.28 12.33 18.07
N ARG A 885 33.09 12.16 19.11
CA ARG A 885 34.53 12.49 19.05
C ARG A 885 35.20 11.50 18.11
N LEU A 886 35.09 11.75 16.81
CA LEU A 886 35.77 11.00 15.77
C LEU A 886 37.27 11.03 16.10
N VAL A 887 37.84 9.86 16.37
CA VAL A 887 39.21 9.71 16.90
C VAL A 887 40.16 10.46 15.98
N THR A 888 40.70 11.59 16.46
CA THR A 888 41.85 12.27 15.88
C THR A 888 43.10 11.44 16.17
N GLY A 889 43.18 10.26 15.54
CA GLY A 889 44.40 9.48 15.46
C GLY A 889 45.38 10.24 14.58
N GLY A 890 46.46 10.73 15.19
CA GLY A 890 47.41 11.64 14.55
C GLY A 890 48.06 11.06 13.29
N SER A 891 47.58 11.50 12.12
CA SER A 891 48.41 11.82 10.97
C SER A 891 47.57 12.61 9.97
N THR A 892 48.04 13.78 9.57
CA THR A 892 47.44 14.71 8.60
C THR A 892 47.36 14.18 7.16
N LEU A 893 47.60 12.88 6.94
CA LEU A 893 47.51 12.23 5.63
C LEU A 893 46.35 11.24 5.60
N GLY A 894 45.35 11.53 4.76
CA GLY A 894 44.26 10.60 4.47
C GLY A 894 44.80 9.33 3.82
N THR A 895 44.47 8.17 4.37
CA THR A 895 44.79 6.87 3.78
C THR A 895 43.52 6.20 3.28
N LEU A 896 43.61 5.51 2.14
CA LEU A 896 42.53 4.71 1.57
C LEU A 896 43.04 3.29 1.30
N PRO A 897 42.21 2.23 1.40
CA PRO A 897 42.55 0.92 0.86
C PRO A 897 42.97 1.04 -0.62
N LEU A 898 44.00 0.31 -1.04
CA LEU A 898 44.56 0.43 -2.40
C LEU A 898 43.50 0.27 -3.52
N PRO A 899 42.57 -0.71 -3.48
CA PRO A 899 41.54 -0.82 -4.50
C PRO A 899 40.58 0.38 -4.51
N LEU A 900 40.22 0.93 -3.34
CA LEU A 900 39.40 2.15 -3.24
C LEU A 900 40.16 3.37 -3.79
N ALA A 901 41.45 3.51 -3.51
CA ALA A 901 42.28 4.58 -4.05
C ALA A 901 42.36 4.51 -5.59
N ALA A 902 42.54 3.32 -6.15
CA ALA A 902 42.52 3.07 -7.59
C ALA A 902 41.15 3.43 -8.19
N PHE A 903 40.06 3.05 -7.53
CA PHE A 903 38.71 3.31 -8.02
C PHE A 903 38.34 4.79 -8.00
N VAL A 904 38.63 5.51 -6.92
CA VAL A 904 38.44 6.98 -6.85
C VAL A 904 39.26 7.66 -7.94
N SER A 905 40.50 7.22 -8.15
CA SER A 905 41.37 7.78 -9.18
C SER A 905 40.81 7.57 -10.58
N LEU A 906 40.33 6.35 -10.90
CA LEU A 906 39.63 6.06 -12.15
C LEU A 906 38.42 6.99 -12.35
N THR A 907 37.52 7.04 -11.38
CA THR A 907 36.26 7.79 -11.54
C THR A 907 36.48 9.31 -11.67
N ILE A 908 37.54 9.85 -11.06
CA ILE A 908 37.96 11.25 -11.22
C ILE A 908 38.54 11.54 -12.61
N THR A 909 38.99 10.54 -13.40
CA THR A 909 39.49 10.78 -14.77
C THR A 909 38.41 11.03 -15.81
N TYR A 910 37.15 10.62 -15.58
CA TYR A 910 36.06 10.84 -16.54
C TYR A 910 35.66 12.31 -16.64
N LYS A 911 35.25 12.76 -17.82
CA LYS A 911 34.66 14.10 -17.99
C LYS A 911 33.20 14.06 -17.52
N LEU A 912 32.58 15.23 -17.32
CA LEU A 912 31.15 15.34 -16.99
C LEU A 912 30.31 15.58 -18.26
N ASP A 913 30.60 14.84 -19.33
CA ASP A 913 29.82 14.87 -20.56
C ASP A 913 28.78 13.72 -20.60
N LYS A 914 27.83 13.81 -21.52
CA LYS A 914 26.73 12.85 -21.67
C LYS A 914 27.22 11.43 -21.99
N ALA A 915 28.40 11.29 -22.58
CA ALA A 915 29.04 10.00 -22.85
C ALA A 915 29.57 9.36 -21.57
N SER A 916 30.25 10.15 -20.72
CA SER A 916 30.81 9.70 -19.44
C SER A 916 29.73 9.46 -18.37
N GLU A 917 28.56 10.10 -18.49
CA GLU A 917 27.43 9.93 -17.58
C GLU A 917 27.02 8.47 -17.40
N ARG A 918 27.05 7.68 -18.49
CA ARG A 918 26.72 6.24 -18.46
C ARG A 918 27.63 5.44 -17.53
N PHE A 919 28.91 5.79 -17.49
CA PHE A 919 29.90 5.16 -16.61
C PHE A 919 29.73 5.61 -15.16
N LEU A 920 29.53 6.92 -14.96
CA LEU A 920 29.35 7.49 -13.62
C LEU A 920 28.06 7.02 -12.95
N ASN A 921 27.01 6.72 -13.72
CA ASN A 921 25.76 6.17 -13.18
C ASN A 921 25.93 4.79 -12.53
N LEU A 922 26.92 4.00 -12.95
CA LEU A 922 27.28 2.73 -12.29
C LEU A 922 28.38 2.93 -11.24
N ALA A 923 29.46 3.64 -11.60
CA ALA A 923 30.64 3.78 -10.74
C ALA A 923 30.40 4.69 -9.53
N GLY A 924 29.59 5.74 -9.65
CA GLY A 924 29.32 6.70 -8.58
C GLY A 924 28.67 6.04 -7.36
N PRO A 925 27.50 5.39 -7.49
CA PRO A 925 26.87 4.68 -6.39
C PRO A 925 27.74 3.52 -5.85
N ALA A 926 28.47 2.82 -6.71
CA ALA A 926 29.44 1.80 -6.29
C ALA A 926 30.55 2.39 -5.40
N LEU A 927 31.06 3.56 -5.78
CA LEU A 927 32.12 4.24 -5.05
C LEU A 927 31.65 4.72 -3.69
N GLU A 928 30.45 5.30 -3.64
CA GLU A 928 29.80 5.73 -2.40
C GLU A 928 29.60 4.56 -1.42
N ASN A 929 29.00 3.45 -1.88
CA ASN A 929 28.75 2.28 -1.04
C ASN A 929 30.05 1.63 -0.54
N LEU A 930 31.05 1.51 -1.42
CA LEU A 930 32.34 0.93 -1.08
C LEU A 930 33.10 1.80 -0.07
N ALA A 931 33.11 3.13 -0.27
CA ALA A 931 33.73 4.07 0.65
C ALA A 931 32.99 4.15 1.99
N ALA A 932 31.66 4.03 1.99
CA ALA A 932 30.84 3.99 3.20
C ALA A 932 31.05 2.72 4.04
N SER A 933 31.42 1.61 3.39
CA SER A 933 31.74 0.33 4.04
C SER A 933 33.15 0.30 4.66
N CYS A 934 34.00 1.26 4.30
CA CYS A 934 35.35 1.38 4.84
C CYS A 934 35.36 2.15 6.17
N PRO A 935 36.37 1.93 7.03
CA PRO A 935 36.54 2.72 8.24
C PRO A 935 36.60 4.23 7.96
N TRP A 936 36.06 5.00 8.89
CA TRP A 936 36.24 6.46 8.91
C TRP A 936 37.74 6.83 8.88
N PRO A 937 38.20 7.81 8.08
CA PRO A 937 37.46 8.80 7.28
C PRO A 937 37.43 8.52 5.75
N SER A 938 37.25 7.26 5.32
CA SER A 938 37.33 6.91 3.89
C SER A 938 36.35 7.69 2.98
N MET A 939 35.05 7.72 3.32
CA MET A 939 34.05 8.48 2.55
C MET A 939 34.25 10.00 2.59
N PRO A 940 34.58 10.64 3.74
CA PRO A 940 35.02 12.04 3.76
C PRO A 940 36.18 12.36 2.82
N ILE A 941 37.17 11.46 2.69
CA ILE A 941 38.27 11.62 1.73
C ILE A 941 37.74 11.58 0.29
N VAL A 942 36.87 10.62 -0.05
CA VAL A 942 36.25 10.52 -1.38
C VAL A 942 35.45 11.79 -1.72
N ALA A 943 34.62 12.25 -0.78
CA ALA A 943 33.86 13.49 -0.92
C ALA A 943 34.79 14.71 -1.11
N ALA A 944 35.88 14.80 -0.33
CA ALA A 944 36.86 15.87 -0.47
C ALA A 944 37.56 15.89 -1.84
N LEU A 945 37.82 14.73 -2.45
CA LEU A 945 38.42 14.66 -3.78
C LEU A 945 37.42 15.01 -4.89
N TRP A 946 36.19 14.52 -4.80
CA TRP A 946 35.16 14.83 -5.79
C TRP A 946 34.67 16.27 -5.72
N THR A 947 34.59 16.87 -4.53
CA THR A 947 34.28 18.30 -4.36
C THR A 947 35.33 19.21 -5.00
N GLN A 948 36.60 18.80 -5.07
CA GLN A 948 37.65 19.53 -5.80
C GLN A 948 37.38 19.54 -7.31
N LYS A 949 36.91 18.41 -7.85
CA LYS A 949 36.59 18.27 -9.28
C LYS A 949 35.28 18.97 -9.65
N VAL A 950 34.25 18.84 -8.82
CA VAL A 950 32.88 19.25 -9.12
C VAL A 950 32.25 19.99 -7.93
N LYS A 951 32.49 21.30 -7.86
CA LYS A 951 32.00 22.14 -6.75
C LYS A 951 30.49 22.10 -6.56
N ARG A 952 29.71 21.97 -7.63
CA ARG A 952 28.24 21.90 -7.59
C ARG A 952 27.69 20.66 -6.88
N TRP A 953 28.49 19.60 -6.72
CA TRP A 953 28.09 18.37 -6.02
C TRP A 953 28.54 18.36 -4.56
N SER A 954 29.03 19.49 -4.05
CA SER A 954 29.62 19.53 -2.71
C SER A 954 28.61 19.17 -1.61
N ASP A 955 27.43 19.79 -1.62
CA ASP A 955 26.40 19.50 -0.62
C ASP A 955 25.91 18.04 -0.71
N PHE A 956 25.77 17.50 -1.92
CA PHE A 956 25.46 16.07 -2.16
C PHE A 956 26.48 15.16 -1.47
N LEU A 957 27.75 15.33 -1.84
CA LEU A 957 28.83 14.45 -1.40
C LEU A 957 29.08 14.55 0.11
N VAL A 958 28.95 15.76 0.66
CA VAL A 958 29.06 16.00 2.10
C VAL A 958 27.89 15.35 2.85
N PHE A 959 26.67 15.45 2.33
CA PHE A 959 25.51 14.76 2.88
C PHE A 959 25.69 13.24 2.83
N SER A 960 26.08 12.68 1.67
CA SER A 960 26.40 11.26 1.52
C SER A 960 27.48 10.81 2.51
N ALA A 961 28.53 11.60 2.70
CA ALA A 961 29.58 11.30 3.67
C ALA A 961 29.08 11.33 5.12
N SER A 962 28.12 12.19 5.46
CA SER A 962 27.55 12.27 6.81
C SER A 962 26.83 10.99 7.25
N ARG A 963 26.27 10.23 6.30
CA ARG A 963 25.62 8.92 6.55
C ARG A 963 26.56 7.92 7.23
N THR A 964 27.86 7.99 6.93
CA THR A 964 28.87 7.05 7.44
C THR A 964 29.12 7.14 8.93
N VAL A 965 28.73 8.25 9.57
CA VAL A 965 28.78 8.41 11.03
C VAL A 965 27.86 7.37 11.71
N PHE A 966 26.71 7.07 11.09
CA PHE A 966 25.70 6.17 11.64
C PHE A 966 26.02 4.69 11.40
N HIS A 967 26.76 4.34 10.33
CA HIS A 967 27.18 2.95 10.09
C HIS A 967 28.10 2.39 11.18
N HIS A 968 28.83 3.26 11.87
CA HIS A 968 29.86 2.87 12.82
C HIS A 968 29.46 3.14 14.29
N ASN A 969 28.32 3.79 14.54
CA ASN A 969 27.91 4.20 15.88
C ASN A 969 26.41 3.96 16.12
N ASN A 970 26.09 2.84 16.77
CA ASN A 970 24.72 2.48 17.14
C ASN A 970 24.07 3.50 18.09
N ASP A 971 24.83 4.19 18.94
CA ASP A 971 24.28 5.24 19.81
C ASP A 971 23.81 6.45 18.99
N ALA A 972 24.54 6.82 17.93
CA ALA A 972 24.10 7.87 17.02
C ALA A 972 22.81 7.49 16.28
N VAL A 973 22.63 6.21 15.92
CA VAL A 973 21.38 5.69 15.34
C VAL A 973 20.22 5.80 16.34
N PHE A 974 20.43 5.38 17.59
CA PHE A 974 19.43 5.49 18.65
C PHE A 974 19.03 6.95 18.90
N GLN A 975 20.00 7.86 18.95
CA GLN A 975 19.73 9.30 19.08
C GLN A 975 18.96 9.86 17.88
N LEU A 976 19.28 9.44 16.65
CA LEU A 976 18.55 9.88 15.46
C LEU A 976 17.09 9.41 15.49
N LEU A 977 16.84 8.14 15.84
CA LEU A 977 15.49 7.61 16.02
C LEU A 977 14.75 8.39 17.10
N ARG A 978 15.40 8.68 18.23
CA ARG A 978 14.83 9.51 19.29
C ARG A 978 14.42 10.88 18.74
N SER A 979 15.28 11.52 17.94
CA SER A 979 14.97 12.77 17.26
C SER A 979 13.78 12.64 16.30
N CYS A 980 13.61 11.52 15.59
CA CYS A 980 12.41 11.27 14.77
C CYS A 980 11.13 11.21 15.60
N PHE A 981 11.14 10.51 16.74
CA PHE A 981 10.00 10.48 17.68
C PHE A 981 9.72 11.87 18.27
N THR A 982 10.76 12.57 18.74
CA THR A 982 10.65 13.92 19.31
C THR A 982 10.13 14.94 18.30
N ALA A 983 10.64 14.92 17.06
CA ALA A 983 10.20 15.78 15.97
C ALA A 983 8.73 15.54 15.62
N THR A 984 8.33 14.27 15.52
CA THR A 984 6.95 13.88 15.22
C THR A 984 5.97 14.32 16.30
N LEU A 985 6.33 14.11 17.57
CA LEU A 985 5.45 14.40 18.71
C LEU A 985 5.53 15.86 19.19
N GLY A 986 6.51 16.63 18.73
CA GLY A 986 6.70 18.04 19.11
C GLY A 986 7.23 18.23 20.54
N MET A 987 8.00 17.27 21.05
CA MET A 987 8.40 17.17 22.46
C MET A 987 9.79 17.78 22.72
N SER A 988 10.04 19.02 22.32
CA SER A 988 11.35 19.67 22.53
C SER A 988 11.43 20.37 23.89
N SER A 989 12.47 20.07 24.67
CA SER A 989 12.70 20.55 26.04
C SER A 989 13.36 21.93 26.17
N THR A 990 13.56 22.67 25.08
CA THR A 990 14.25 23.97 25.11
C THR A 990 13.50 25.05 24.34
N THR A 991 12.99 26.01 25.13
CA THR A 991 12.65 27.40 24.80
C THR A 991 11.55 27.69 23.77
N SER A 992 10.48 28.32 24.29
CA SER A 992 9.71 29.43 23.70
C SER A 992 8.88 29.18 22.43
N VAL A 993 7.55 29.08 22.66
CA VAL A 993 6.44 29.52 21.79
C VAL A 993 6.34 28.82 20.41
N CYS A 994 5.37 27.88 20.33
CA CYS A 994 4.93 27.14 19.13
C CYS A 994 5.90 26.07 18.57
N SER A 995 6.08 24.97 19.30
CA SER A 995 6.59 23.71 18.73
C SER A 995 5.43 22.95 18.05
N CYS A 996 5.16 23.24 16.78
CA CYS A 996 4.25 22.43 15.98
C CYS A 996 4.98 21.15 15.56
N GLY A 997 4.87 20.07 16.34
CA GLY A 997 5.30 18.74 15.91
C GLY A 997 4.50 18.25 14.69
N GLY A 998 5.03 17.29 13.95
CA GLY A 998 4.36 16.67 12.81
C GLY A 998 5.28 16.40 11.63
N ILE A 999 4.71 16.30 10.43
CA ILE A 999 5.44 15.90 9.22
C ILE A 999 6.51 16.94 8.84
N ALA A 1000 6.22 18.22 9.04
CA ALA A 1000 7.15 19.31 8.73
C ALA A 1000 8.44 19.26 9.58
N SER A 1001 8.36 18.86 10.85
CA SER A 1001 9.54 18.71 11.71
C SER A 1001 10.27 17.39 11.47
N LEU A 1002 9.54 16.32 11.10
CA LEU A 1002 10.14 15.01 10.80
C LEU A 1002 10.88 14.99 9.47
N LEU A 1003 10.25 15.50 8.40
CA LEU A 1003 10.77 15.44 7.03
C LEU A 1003 11.23 16.79 6.49
N GLY A 1004 10.99 17.88 7.22
CA GLY A 1004 11.38 19.23 6.81
C GLY A 1004 10.41 19.84 5.79
N HIS A 1005 10.65 21.12 5.49
CA HIS A 1005 10.03 21.84 4.36
C HIS A 1005 10.96 21.90 3.13
N GLY A 1006 11.96 21.02 3.06
CA GLY A 1006 13.04 21.12 2.08
C GLY A 1006 14.07 22.22 2.43
N PHE A 1007 15.22 22.20 1.74
CA PHE A 1007 16.41 22.96 2.12
C PHE A 1007 16.34 24.45 1.70
N GLY A 1008 15.87 25.35 2.58
CA GLY A 1008 16.11 26.80 2.43
C GLY A 1008 14.89 27.70 2.22
N SER A 1009 13.82 27.53 2.99
CA SER A 1009 12.95 28.69 3.27
C SER A 1009 13.50 29.42 4.49
N HIS A 1010 14.65 30.07 4.36
CA HIS A 1010 15.03 31.30 5.08
C HIS A 1010 16.20 31.94 4.36
N CYS A 1011 16.02 33.20 3.96
CA CYS A 1011 16.99 34.04 3.30
C CYS A 1011 18.30 34.12 4.11
N SER A 1012 19.39 33.49 3.64
CA SER A 1012 20.81 33.85 3.83
C SER A 1012 21.66 32.59 3.60
N GLY A 1013 22.74 32.70 2.82
CA GLY A 1013 23.57 31.58 2.36
C GLY A 1013 24.26 30.77 3.46
N GLY A 1014 23.53 29.84 4.07
CA GLY A 1014 24.01 28.79 4.95
C GLY A 1014 23.19 27.51 4.78
N LEU A 1015 23.78 26.36 5.15
CA LEU A 1015 23.09 25.08 5.16
C LEU A 1015 21.84 25.17 6.08
N SER A 1016 20.64 24.91 5.56
CA SER A 1016 19.46 24.74 6.43
C SER A 1016 19.54 23.42 7.21
N PRO A 1017 18.91 23.28 8.38
CA PRO A 1017 18.99 22.03 9.14
C PRO A 1017 18.34 20.87 8.38
N VAL A 1018 19.06 19.74 8.25
CA VAL A 1018 18.51 18.47 7.74
C VAL A 1018 17.48 17.94 8.73
N ALA A 1019 16.32 17.52 8.25
CA ALA A 1019 15.30 16.91 9.11
C ALA A 1019 15.68 15.47 9.49
N PRO A 1020 15.45 15.03 10.74
CA PRO A 1020 15.92 13.74 11.23
C PRO A 1020 15.31 12.56 10.46
N GLY A 1021 14.05 12.66 10.02
CA GLY A 1021 13.40 11.61 9.22
C GLY A 1021 14.01 11.44 7.83
N ILE A 1022 14.42 12.54 7.17
CA ILE A 1022 15.13 12.46 5.87
C ILE A 1022 16.48 11.76 6.05
N LEU A 1023 17.25 12.16 7.07
CA LEU A 1023 18.54 11.51 7.33
C LEU A 1023 18.36 10.02 7.64
N TYR A 1024 17.34 9.66 8.43
CA TYR A 1024 16.98 8.27 8.71
C TYR A 1024 16.71 7.48 7.43
N LEU A 1025 15.82 7.99 6.56
CA LEU A 1025 15.44 7.36 5.29
C LEU A 1025 16.65 7.09 4.37
N ARG A 1026 17.70 7.91 4.48
CA ARG A 1026 18.95 7.76 3.70
C ARG A 1026 19.98 6.84 4.36
N ILE A 1027 19.85 6.47 5.64
CA ILE A 1027 20.83 5.60 6.34
C ILE A 1027 20.34 4.18 6.64
N PHE A 1028 19.03 3.97 6.80
CA PHE A 1028 18.53 2.76 7.48
C PHE A 1028 18.87 1.46 6.75
N ARG A 1029 18.97 1.49 5.41
CA ARG A 1029 19.30 0.33 4.57
C ARG A 1029 20.71 -0.23 4.81
N CYS A 1030 21.58 0.58 5.40
CA CYS A 1030 22.97 0.24 5.67
C CYS A 1030 23.21 -0.07 7.15
N ILE A 1031 22.15 -0.15 7.97
CA ILE A 1031 22.22 -0.58 9.36
C ILE A 1031 22.28 -2.11 9.37
N LYS A 1032 23.34 -2.68 9.97
CA LYS A 1032 23.63 -4.12 9.88
C LYS A 1032 22.66 -4.99 10.70
N ASP A 1033 22.23 -4.51 11.87
CA ASP A 1033 21.42 -5.29 12.82
C ASP A 1033 19.99 -4.74 12.92
N CYS A 1034 19.13 -5.13 11.98
CA CYS A 1034 17.72 -4.69 11.97
C CYS A 1034 16.91 -5.18 13.18
N SER A 1035 17.31 -6.28 13.83
CA SER A 1035 16.68 -6.77 15.07
C SER A 1035 16.92 -5.83 16.24
N ILE A 1036 18.17 -5.39 16.45
CA ILE A 1036 18.54 -4.40 17.47
C ILE A 1036 17.82 -3.08 17.20
N LEU A 1037 17.75 -2.68 15.92
CA LEU A 1037 17.02 -1.49 15.49
C LEU A 1037 15.54 -1.55 15.88
N ALA A 1038 14.87 -2.69 15.67
CA ALA A 1038 13.48 -2.86 16.07
C ALA A 1038 13.27 -2.85 17.60
N GLU A 1039 14.19 -3.45 18.36
CA GLU A 1039 14.18 -3.34 19.83
C GLU A 1039 14.33 -1.89 20.30
N ASP A 1040 15.23 -1.12 19.67
CA ASP A 1040 15.45 0.28 19.99
C ASP A 1040 14.23 1.14 19.63
N ILE A 1041 13.56 0.88 18.51
CA ILE A 1041 12.28 1.51 18.16
C ILE A 1041 11.20 1.19 19.22
N LEU A 1042 11.12 -0.06 19.67
CA LEU A 1042 10.18 -0.48 20.72
C LEU A 1042 10.46 0.24 22.05
N ARG A 1043 11.74 0.36 22.44
CA ARG A 1043 12.17 1.11 23.63
C ARG A 1043 11.82 2.59 23.51
N LEU A 1044 12.06 3.22 22.36
CA LEU A 1044 11.75 4.62 22.10
C LEU A 1044 10.25 4.91 22.08
N LEU A 1045 9.45 3.98 21.56
CA LEU A 1045 7.99 4.06 21.66
C LEU A 1045 7.55 4.11 23.13
N MET A 1046 8.07 3.21 23.97
CA MET A 1046 7.72 3.15 25.38
C MET A 1046 8.21 4.37 26.18
N LEU A 1047 9.38 4.92 25.84
CA LEU A 1047 9.85 6.20 26.39
C LEU A 1047 8.93 7.35 25.98
N SER A 1048 8.51 7.40 24.72
CA SER A 1048 7.58 8.42 24.23
C SER A 1048 6.22 8.34 24.94
N VAL A 1049 5.69 7.14 25.17
CA VAL A 1049 4.45 6.92 25.94
C VAL A 1049 4.59 7.44 27.36
N LYS A 1050 5.73 7.18 28.01
CA LYS A 1050 6.01 7.69 29.35
C LYS A 1050 5.99 9.21 29.39
N ASP A 1051 6.67 9.86 28.44
CA ASP A 1051 6.70 11.32 28.37
C ASP A 1051 5.30 11.92 28.07
N ILE A 1052 4.50 11.27 27.21
CA ILE A 1052 3.09 11.65 26.96
C ILE A 1052 2.25 11.51 28.24
N ALA A 1053 2.42 10.42 29.00
CA ALA A 1053 1.71 10.21 30.25
C ALA A 1053 2.11 11.24 31.32
N GLU A 1054 3.39 11.57 31.45
CA GLU A 1054 3.87 12.55 32.43
C GLU A 1054 3.36 13.97 32.13
N THR A 1055 3.30 14.37 30.86
CA THR A 1055 2.75 15.68 30.45
C THR A 1055 1.24 15.80 30.72
N THR A 1056 0.49 14.71 30.58
CA THR A 1056 -0.96 14.67 30.89
C THR A 1056 -1.23 14.73 32.39
N VAL A 1057 -0.42 14.05 33.21
CA VAL A 1057 -0.57 14.02 34.68
C VAL A 1057 -0.12 15.34 35.33
N SER A 1058 0.99 15.93 34.87
CA SER A 1058 1.56 17.16 35.44
C SER A 1058 0.61 18.38 35.32
N ARG A 1059 -0.03 18.57 34.15
CA ARG A 1059 -1.02 19.65 33.93
C ARG A 1059 -2.30 19.47 34.77
N HIS A 1060 -2.69 18.24 35.06
CA HIS A 1060 -3.86 17.98 35.90
C HIS A 1060 -3.62 18.40 37.37
N ARG A 1061 -2.36 18.37 37.84
CA ARG A 1061 -1.97 18.76 39.21
C ARG A 1061 -1.93 20.28 39.40
N SER A 1062 -1.51 21.04 38.38
CA SER A 1062 -1.47 22.52 38.43
C SER A 1062 -2.87 23.16 38.53
N ASP A 1063 -3.90 22.54 37.96
CA ASP A 1063 -5.28 23.03 38.02
C ASP A 1063 -5.95 22.86 39.39
N LYS A 1064 -5.48 21.90 40.22
CA LYS A 1064 -5.95 21.79 41.61
C LYS A 1064 -5.41 22.91 42.50
N VAL A 1065 -4.30 23.57 42.11
CA VAL A 1065 -3.64 24.61 42.91
C VAL A 1065 -4.07 26.03 42.51
N ARG A 1066 -4.51 26.26 41.25
CA ARG A 1066 -5.02 27.57 40.79
C ARG A 1066 -6.54 27.66 40.79
N LYS A 1067 -7.16 27.69 41.98
CA LYS A 1067 -8.53 28.20 42.17
C LYS A 1067 -8.51 29.58 42.82
N THR A 1068 -8.05 30.61 42.10
CA THR A 1068 -8.42 32.02 42.36
C THR A 1068 -8.32 32.86 41.08
N LYS A 1069 -9.49 33.40 40.68
CA LYS A 1069 -9.79 34.55 39.79
C LYS A 1069 -9.20 34.63 38.37
N TYR A 1070 -10.11 34.46 37.40
CA TYR A 1070 -10.21 35.08 36.06
C TYR A 1070 -8.94 35.24 35.22
N VAL A 1071 -8.61 34.24 34.38
CA VAL A 1071 -7.94 34.41 33.06
C VAL A 1071 -8.37 33.25 32.13
N MET A 1072 -8.60 33.56 30.84
CA MET A 1072 -9.00 32.68 29.73
C MET A 1072 -8.35 31.27 29.74
N ARG A 1073 -9.18 30.22 29.67
CA ARG A 1073 -8.79 28.82 29.55
C ARG A 1073 -8.03 28.55 28.23
N HIS A 1074 -6.75 28.22 28.33
CA HIS A 1074 -6.03 27.46 27.29
C HIS A 1074 -6.08 25.97 27.63
N GLY A 1075 -6.21 25.12 26.61
CA GLY A 1075 -6.76 23.76 26.63
C GLY A 1075 -6.18 22.77 27.65
N GLN A 1076 -7.12 22.13 28.36
CA GLN A 1076 -6.95 20.89 29.11
C GLN A 1076 -6.57 19.77 28.12
N VAL A 1077 -5.44 19.07 28.30
CA VAL A 1077 -5.10 17.90 27.48
C VAL A 1077 -5.96 16.73 27.95
N SER A 1078 -6.97 16.35 27.16
CA SER A 1078 -7.84 15.21 27.43
C SER A 1078 -7.10 13.89 27.23
N LEU A 1079 -7.57 12.81 27.89
CA LEU A 1079 -7.11 11.44 27.61
C LEU A 1079 -7.17 11.10 26.11
N SER A 1080 -8.15 11.66 25.38
CA SER A 1080 -8.25 11.51 23.93
C SER A 1080 -7.08 12.14 23.17
N SER A 1081 -6.56 13.29 23.61
CA SER A 1081 -5.37 13.91 23.00
C SER A 1081 -4.08 13.13 23.32
N ALA A 1082 -4.00 12.50 24.50
CA ALA A 1082 -2.90 11.60 24.82
C ALA A 1082 -2.93 10.37 23.91
N MET A 1083 -4.13 9.82 23.70
CA MET A 1083 -4.34 8.65 22.85
C MET A 1083 -3.98 8.95 21.38
N THR A 1084 -4.33 10.13 20.84
CA THR A 1084 -3.93 10.50 19.47
C THR A 1084 -2.42 10.58 19.32
N GLN A 1085 -1.70 11.13 20.31
CA GLN A 1085 -0.23 11.15 20.31
C GLN A 1085 0.37 9.75 20.39
N VAL A 1086 -0.22 8.85 21.20
CA VAL A 1086 0.18 7.44 21.27
C VAL A 1086 -0.01 6.74 19.92
N LYS A 1087 -1.15 6.97 19.24
CA LYS A 1087 -1.39 6.43 17.90
C LYS A 1087 -0.34 6.90 16.90
N VAL A 1088 -0.01 8.19 16.91
CA VAL A 1088 1.01 8.79 16.02
C VAL A 1088 2.42 8.22 16.32
N ALA A 1089 2.77 8.05 17.60
CA ALA A 1089 4.04 7.42 17.98
C ALA A 1089 4.11 5.96 17.50
N ALA A 1090 3.02 5.21 17.68
CA ALA A 1090 2.92 3.83 17.25
C ALA A 1090 2.93 3.69 15.72
N SER A 1091 2.26 4.58 14.99
CA SER A 1091 2.29 4.60 13.52
C SER A 1091 3.70 4.89 13.00
N LEU A 1092 4.41 5.86 13.59
CA LEU A 1092 5.80 6.14 13.25
C LEU A 1092 6.69 4.91 13.51
N GLY A 1093 6.59 4.32 14.71
CA GLY A 1093 7.35 3.11 15.05
C GLY A 1093 7.08 1.96 14.08
N ALA A 1094 5.82 1.75 13.70
CA ALA A 1094 5.43 0.71 12.75
C ALA A 1094 6.02 0.96 11.36
N THR A 1095 5.98 2.22 10.88
CA THR A 1095 6.60 2.60 9.60
C THR A 1095 8.11 2.39 9.62
N LEU A 1096 8.79 2.79 10.70
CA LEU A 1096 10.24 2.60 10.82
C LEU A 1096 10.63 1.11 10.82
N VAL A 1097 9.90 0.27 11.56
CA VAL A 1097 10.11 -1.19 11.56
C VAL A 1097 9.86 -1.79 10.17
N TRP A 1098 8.74 -1.43 9.54
CA TRP A 1098 8.37 -1.96 8.23
C TRP A 1098 9.36 -1.54 7.13
N LEU A 1099 9.74 -0.26 7.05
CA LEU A 1099 10.71 0.20 6.05
C LEU A 1099 12.08 -0.46 6.23
N SER A 1100 12.52 -0.66 7.49
CA SER A 1100 13.89 -1.11 7.76
C SER A 1100 14.16 -2.59 7.54
N GLY A 1101 13.14 -3.44 7.70
CA GLY A 1101 13.32 -4.90 7.55
C GLY A 1101 12.18 -5.62 6.85
N GLY A 1102 11.24 -4.88 6.25
CA GLY A 1102 10.13 -5.42 5.49
C GLY A 1102 9.28 -6.41 6.27
N THR A 1103 8.75 -7.40 5.56
CA THR A 1103 7.85 -8.43 6.12
C THR A 1103 8.55 -9.36 7.12
N ALA A 1104 9.86 -9.60 7.00
CA ALA A 1104 10.59 -10.48 7.92
C ALA A 1104 10.76 -9.86 9.31
N LEU A 1105 11.10 -8.58 9.38
CA LEU A 1105 11.24 -7.90 10.68
C LEU A 1105 9.89 -7.76 11.38
N VAL A 1106 8.82 -7.50 10.61
CA VAL A 1106 7.45 -7.54 11.14
C VAL A 1106 7.08 -8.96 11.61
N GLN A 1107 7.48 -10.01 10.90
CA GLN A 1107 7.28 -11.38 11.38
C GLN A 1107 8.00 -11.63 12.71
N SER A 1108 9.28 -11.26 12.83
CA SER A 1108 10.04 -11.36 14.10
C SER A 1108 9.41 -10.51 15.21
N LEU A 1109 8.81 -9.35 14.87
CA LEU A 1109 8.05 -8.53 15.83
C LEU A 1109 6.92 -9.33 16.50
N PHE A 1110 6.13 -10.05 15.70
CA PHE A 1110 5.00 -10.85 16.19
C PHE A 1110 5.40 -12.15 16.89
N GLN A 1111 6.42 -12.84 16.38
CA GLN A 1111 6.80 -14.18 16.84
C GLN A 1111 7.81 -14.19 17.98
N GLU A 1112 8.69 -13.18 18.04
CA GLU A 1112 9.85 -13.18 18.94
C GLU A 1112 9.88 -11.92 19.82
N MET A 1113 9.90 -10.72 19.24
CA MET A 1113 10.14 -9.49 20.00
C MET A 1113 9.00 -9.13 20.96
N LEU A 1114 7.75 -9.12 20.51
CA LEU A 1114 6.62 -8.82 21.40
C LEU A 1114 6.43 -9.89 22.47
N PRO A 1115 6.40 -11.21 22.15
CA PRO A 1115 6.32 -12.24 23.18
C PRO A 1115 7.45 -12.16 24.21
N SER A 1116 8.71 -12.02 23.76
CA SER A 1116 9.85 -11.89 24.69
C SER A 1116 9.75 -10.64 25.55
N TRP A 1117 9.28 -9.51 24.99
CA TRP A 1117 9.07 -8.28 25.73
C TRP A 1117 8.02 -8.44 26.85
N PHE A 1118 6.89 -9.11 26.58
CA PHE A 1118 5.86 -9.38 27.60
C PHE A 1118 6.28 -10.38 28.68
N LEU A 1119 7.17 -11.33 28.34
CA LEU A 1119 7.72 -12.30 29.27
C LEU A 1119 8.82 -11.71 30.17
N SER A 1120 9.51 -10.67 29.71
CA SER A 1120 10.54 -9.97 30.49
C SER A 1120 9.95 -9.06 31.59
N VAL A 1121 10.73 -8.82 32.66
CA VAL A 1121 10.34 -7.88 33.74
C VAL A 1121 10.55 -6.44 33.25
N GLN A 1122 9.47 -5.67 33.15
CA GLN A 1122 9.49 -4.30 32.62
C GLN A 1122 9.33 -3.27 33.75
N ASP A 1123 10.41 -2.58 34.12
CA ASP A 1123 10.42 -1.52 35.15
C ASP A 1123 10.05 -0.13 34.57
N LEU A 1124 8.86 0.00 34.00
CA LEU A 1124 8.35 1.29 33.49
C LEU A 1124 7.98 2.29 34.62
N GLY A 1125 7.85 1.80 35.86
CA GLY A 1125 7.24 2.52 36.99
C GLY A 1125 8.18 3.27 37.95
N ARG A 1126 9.48 3.46 37.66
CA ARG A 1126 10.44 4.08 38.62
C ARG A 1126 10.28 5.61 38.81
N GLY A 1127 9.06 6.13 38.72
CA GLY A 1127 8.72 7.54 38.92
C GLY A 1127 7.28 7.73 39.40
N GLY A 1128 7.08 7.76 40.73
CA GLY A 1128 5.84 8.20 41.40
C GLY A 1128 4.61 7.29 41.23
N ALA A 1129 4.15 6.69 42.34
CA ALA A 1129 3.05 5.72 42.40
C ALA A 1129 1.68 6.15 41.79
N ALA A 1130 1.49 7.43 41.43
CA ALA A 1130 0.26 7.93 40.80
C ALA A 1130 0.32 7.99 39.25
N SER A 1131 1.50 7.92 38.64
CA SER A 1131 1.69 8.00 37.17
C SER A 1131 1.65 6.63 36.49
N GLY A 1132 2.07 5.57 37.20
CA GLY A 1132 2.26 4.23 36.63
C GLY A 1132 1.03 3.65 35.94
N GLY A 1133 -0.16 3.76 36.54
CA GLY A 1133 -1.39 3.17 35.98
C GLY A 1133 -1.80 3.74 34.62
N THR A 1134 -1.52 5.03 34.35
CA THR A 1134 -1.81 5.64 33.03
C THR A 1134 -0.74 5.28 32.02
N VAL A 1135 0.53 5.24 32.43
CA VAL A 1135 1.67 4.82 31.59
C VAL A 1135 1.46 3.39 31.08
N TYR A 1136 1.07 2.46 31.94
CA TYR A 1136 0.86 1.06 31.56
C TYR A 1136 -0.31 0.89 30.57
N LYS A 1137 -1.45 1.56 30.81
CA LYS A 1137 -2.60 1.52 29.89
C LYS A 1137 -2.28 2.11 28.51
N LEU A 1138 -1.67 3.30 28.48
CA LEU A 1138 -1.24 3.91 27.22
C LEU A 1138 -0.16 3.08 26.53
N GLY A 1139 0.71 2.43 27.31
CA GLY A 1139 1.76 1.52 26.82
C GLY A 1139 1.18 0.29 26.13
N GLY A 1140 0.21 -0.38 26.75
CA GLY A 1140 -0.47 -1.52 26.13
C GLY A 1140 -1.16 -1.15 24.82
N HIS A 1141 -1.84 0.00 24.79
CA HIS A 1141 -2.42 0.52 23.56
C HIS A 1141 -1.37 0.87 22.49
N ALA A 1142 -0.24 1.49 22.87
CA ALA A 1142 0.84 1.81 21.95
C ALA A 1142 1.38 0.57 21.25
N LEU A 1143 1.62 -0.50 22.01
CA LEU A 1143 2.06 -1.79 21.48
C LEU A 1143 1.02 -2.44 20.57
N ALA A 1144 -0.27 -2.31 20.90
CA ALA A 1144 -1.36 -2.83 20.07
C ALA A 1144 -1.42 -2.10 18.71
N TYR A 1145 -1.37 -0.77 18.72
CA TYR A 1145 -1.30 0.03 17.49
C TYR A 1145 -0.04 -0.27 16.69
N LEU A 1146 1.12 -0.40 17.34
CA LEU A 1146 2.39 -0.74 16.68
C LEU A 1146 2.26 -2.07 15.92
N ALA A 1147 1.77 -3.11 16.59
CA ALA A 1147 1.61 -4.44 16.01
C ALA A 1147 0.65 -4.42 14.82
N VAL A 1148 -0.54 -3.82 14.98
CA VAL A 1148 -1.55 -3.78 13.92
C VAL A 1148 -1.09 -2.95 12.73
N TYR A 1149 -0.55 -1.75 12.93
CA TYR A 1149 0.00 -0.95 11.83
C TYR A 1149 1.12 -1.71 11.10
N ALA A 1150 2.08 -2.29 11.83
CA ALA A 1150 3.20 -3.01 11.22
C ALA A 1150 2.72 -4.22 10.39
N GLY A 1151 1.77 -4.99 10.93
CA GLY A 1151 1.17 -6.13 10.22
C GLY A 1151 0.37 -5.69 8.98
N MET A 1152 -0.41 -4.62 9.06
CA MET A 1152 -1.20 -4.10 7.94
C MET A 1152 -0.30 -3.53 6.82
N PHE A 1153 0.79 -2.84 7.16
CA PHE A 1153 1.76 -2.34 6.17
C PHE A 1153 2.51 -3.50 5.49
N ALA A 1154 2.80 -4.58 6.22
CA ALA A 1154 3.51 -5.74 5.70
C ALA A 1154 2.65 -6.69 4.86
N TRP A 1155 1.39 -6.91 5.24
CA TRP A 1155 0.56 -7.98 4.67
C TRP A 1155 -0.79 -7.53 4.10
N GLY A 1156 -1.13 -6.25 4.20
CA GLY A 1156 -2.41 -5.69 3.74
C GLY A 1156 -3.61 -6.07 4.60
N ILE A 1157 -4.76 -5.47 4.27
CA ILE A 1157 -6.06 -5.75 4.91
C ILE A 1157 -6.82 -6.86 4.19
N ASP A 1158 -6.61 -7.02 2.89
CA ASP A 1158 -7.46 -7.90 2.08
C ASP A 1158 -6.98 -9.36 2.13
N PRO A 1159 -7.86 -10.33 1.83
CA PRO A 1159 -7.51 -11.75 1.73
C PRO A 1159 -6.61 -11.97 0.50
N THR A 1160 -5.33 -11.60 0.61
CA THR A 1160 -4.36 -11.79 -0.46
C THR A 1160 -3.99 -13.27 -0.59
N PRO A 1161 -4.02 -13.86 -1.81
CA PRO A 1161 -3.80 -15.30 -2.01
C PRO A 1161 -2.34 -15.75 -1.78
N VAL A 1162 -1.42 -14.86 -1.41
CA VAL A 1162 0.02 -15.05 -1.67
C VAL A 1162 0.85 -15.43 -0.44
N SER A 1163 0.32 -15.49 0.79
CA SER A 1163 1.16 -16.00 1.89
C SER A 1163 0.45 -16.86 2.94
N ARG A 1164 0.66 -18.19 2.83
CA ARG A 1164 0.58 -19.13 3.96
C ARG A 1164 1.48 -18.71 5.15
N ARG A 1165 2.36 -17.72 4.96
CA ARG A 1165 3.21 -17.13 6.00
C ARG A 1165 2.41 -16.24 6.94
N ARG A 1166 1.52 -15.35 6.45
CA ARG A 1166 0.65 -14.51 7.31
C ARG A 1166 -0.17 -15.37 8.28
N GLU A 1167 -0.87 -16.37 7.74
CA GLU A 1167 -1.69 -17.31 8.50
C GLU A 1167 -0.89 -17.95 9.66
N ARG A 1168 0.32 -18.43 9.38
CA ARG A 1168 1.20 -19.04 10.41
C ARG A 1168 1.64 -18.04 11.48
N VAL A 1169 1.99 -16.82 11.09
CA VAL A 1169 2.44 -15.77 12.02
C VAL A 1169 1.28 -15.34 12.93
N MET A 1170 0.11 -15.06 12.35
CA MET A 1170 -1.10 -14.71 13.09
C MET A 1170 -1.54 -15.83 14.02
N TRP A 1171 -1.58 -17.07 13.55
CA TRP A 1171 -1.87 -18.22 14.40
C TRP A 1171 -0.92 -18.30 15.60
N SER A 1172 0.39 -18.18 15.39
CA SER A 1172 1.37 -18.25 16.48
C SER A 1172 1.20 -17.14 17.51
N HIS A 1173 0.87 -15.93 17.09
CA HIS A 1173 0.64 -14.81 18.00
C HIS A 1173 -0.67 -14.96 18.78
N PHE A 1174 -1.76 -15.34 18.12
CA PHE A 1174 -3.06 -15.60 18.77
C PHE A 1174 -2.98 -16.75 19.78
N GLU A 1175 -2.23 -17.81 19.47
CA GLU A 1175 -2.03 -18.93 20.39
C GLU A 1175 -1.19 -18.52 21.62
N PHE A 1176 -0.21 -17.63 21.45
CA PHE A 1176 0.51 -17.02 22.58
C PHE A 1176 -0.44 -16.21 23.47
N LEU A 1177 -1.28 -15.34 22.88
CA LEU A 1177 -2.28 -14.56 23.63
C LEU A 1177 -3.25 -15.47 24.40
N ALA A 1178 -3.77 -16.51 23.76
CA ALA A 1178 -4.70 -17.46 24.36
C ALA A 1178 -4.06 -18.23 25.52
N SER A 1179 -2.81 -18.67 25.35
CA SER A 1179 -2.09 -19.41 26.37
C SER A 1179 -1.70 -18.55 27.57
N ALA A 1180 -1.41 -17.27 27.37
CA ALA A 1180 -1.20 -16.32 28.45
C ALA A 1180 -2.51 -15.99 29.20
N LEU A 1181 -3.64 -15.81 28.49
CA LEU A 1181 -4.96 -15.62 29.14
C LEU A 1181 -5.39 -16.84 29.96
N ASP A 1182 -5.12 -18.05 29.48
CA ASP A 1182 -5.40 -19.30 30.21
C ASP A 1182 -4.49 -19.51 31.44
N GLY A 1183 -3.48 -18.66 31.64
CA GLY A 1183 -2.49 -18.82 32.71
C GLY A 1183 -1.47 -19.94 32.46
N LYS A 1184 -1.37 -20.47 31.24
CA LYS A 1184 -0.34 -21.46 30.86
C LYS A 1184 1.04 -20.84 30.73
N ILE A 1185 1.09 -19.54 30.47
CA ILE A 1185 2.30 -18.74 30.33
C ILE A 1185 2.31 -17.67 31.43
N SER A 1186 3.40 -17.58 32.19
CA SER A 1186 3.61 -16.52 33.18
C SER A 1186 4.18 -15.27 32.51
N LEU A 1187 3.51 -14.13 32.69
CA LEU A 1187 3.95 -12.83 32.15
C LEU A 1187 4.87 -12.09 33.13
N GLY A 1188 5.87 -11.37 32.61
CA GLY A 1188 6.78 -10.53 33.39
C GLY A 1188 6.34 -9.06 33.50
N CYS A 1189 5.35 -8.65 32.71
CA CYS A 1189 4.85 -7.28 32.63
C CYS A 1189 3.64 -7.00 33.57
N ASP A 1190 3.31 -5.71 33.74
CA ASP A 1190 2.14 -5.28 34.52
C ASP A 1190 0.82 -5.72 33.89
N LEU A 1191 -0.12 -6.20 34.73
CA LEU A 1191 -1.41 -6.72 34.27
C LEU A 1191 -2.25 -5.69 33.51
N SER A 1192 -2.16 -4.40 33.88
CA SER A 1192 -2.90 -3.34 33.20
C SER A 1192 -2.34 -3.03 31.81
N LEU A 1193 -1.03 -3.17 31.61
CA LEU A 1193 -0.40 -3.08 30.30
C LEU A 1193 -0.81 -4.26 29.42
N TRP A 1194 -0.71 -5.48 29.96
CA TRP A 1194 -1.11 -6.70 29.25
C TRP A 1194 -2.57 -6.64 28.81
N ARG A 1195 -3.48 -6.28 29.73
CA ARG A 1195 -4.91 -6.15 29.42
C ARG A 1195 -5.17 -5.09 28.35
N ALA A 1196 -4.52 -3.93 28.42
CA ALA A 1196 -4.68 -2.87 27.42
C ALA A 1196 -4.14 -3.30 26.03
N TYR A 1197 -3.05 -4.07 25.99
CA TYR A 1197 -2.52 -4.64 24.75
C TYR A 1197 -3.48 -5.65 24.13
N VAL A 1198 -3.93 -6.66 24.88
CA VAL A 1198 -4.80 -7.71 24.35
C VAL A 1198 -6.15 -7.15 23.89
N SER A 1199 -6.83 -6.34 24.71
CA SER A 1199 -8.09 -5.72 24.33
C SER A 1199 -7.92 -4.75 23.16
N GLY A 1200 -6.83 -3.97 23.13
CA GLY A 1200 -6.53 -3.05 22.04
C GLY A 1200 -6.21 -3.77 20.73
N PHE A 1201 -5.38 -4.81 20.77
CA PHE A 1201 -4.95 -5.58 19.61
C PHE A 1201 -6.13 -6.34 19.00
N LEU A 1202 -6.87 -7.12 19.80
CA LEU A 1202 -8.03 -7.86 19.32
C LEU A 1202 -9.15 -6.93 18.84
N GLY A 1203 -9.38 -5.80 19.54
CA GLY A 1203 -10.33 -4.78 19.10
C GLY A 1203 -9.99 -4.22 17.71
N LEU A 1204 -8.73 -3.83 17.50
CA LEU A 1204 -8.26 -3.33 16.21
C LEU A 1204 -8.30 -4.41 15.11
N VAL A 1205 -7.96 -5.65 15.41
CA VAL A 1205 -8.02 -6.74 14.40
C VAL A 1205 -9.47 -7.02 13.99
N VAL A 1206 -10.38 -7.12 14.95
CA VAL A 1206 -11.82 -7.37 14.70
C VAL A 1206 -12.46 -6.23 13.90
N GLU A 1207 -12.05 -4.99 14.14
CA GLU A 1207 -12.60 -3.81 13.46
C GLU A 1207 -11.95 -3.54 12.09
N CYS A 1208 -10.62 -3.62 12.00
CA CYS A 1208 -9.85 -3.14 10.84
C CYS A 1208 -9.37 -4.26 9.90
N THR A 1209 -9.23 -5.50 10.38
CA THR A 1209 -8.67 -6.63 9.61
C THR A 1209 -9.41 -7.95 9.90
N PRO A 1210 -10.72 -8.04 9.63
CA PRO A 1210 -11.52 -9.21 9.97
C PRO A 1210 -11.04 -10.51 9.28
N CYS A 1211 -10.36 -10.40 8.12
CA CYS A 1211 -9.74 -11.53 7.44
C CYS A 1211 -8.68 -12.25 8.29
N TRP A 1212 -7.95 -11.54 9.16
CA TRP A 1212 -6.94 -12.16 10.03
C TRP A 1212 -7.59 -13.06 11.07
N VAL A 1213 -8.84 -12.77 11.46
CA VAL A 1213 -9.62 -13.62 12.38
C VAL A 1213 -10.04 -14.91 11.68
N HIS A 1214 -10.43 -14.84 10.40
CA HIS A 1214 -10.79 -16.02 9.61
C HIS A 1214 -9.62 -17.00 9.38
N GLU A 1215 -8.39 -16.53 9.46
CA GLU A 1215 -7.17 -17.35 9.29
C GLU A 1215 -6.76 -18.13 10.56
N VAL A 1216 -7.42 -17.88 11.69
CA VAL A 1216 -7.06 -18.51 12.99
C VAL A 1216 -8.06 -19.62 13.33
N ASP A 1217 -7.54 -20.74 13.84
CA ASP A 1217 -8.36 -21.88 14.30
C ASP A 1217 -9.39 -21.44 15.35
N LEU A 1218 -10.65 -21.82 15.13
CA LEU A 1218 -11.78 -21.59 16.03
C LEU A 1218 -11.50 -22.00 17.48
N ARG A 1219 -10.68 -23.03 17.71
CA ARG A 1219 -10.29 -23.44 19.07
C ARG A 1219 -9.53 -22.36 19.83
N VAL A 1220 -8.63 -21.65 19.15
CA VAL A 1220 -7.85 -20.55 19.73
C VAL A 1220 -8.77 -19.36 20.00
N LEU A 1221 -9.64 -19.04 19.04
CA LEU A 1221 -10.60 -17.95 19.17
C LEU A 1221 -11.58 -18.15 20.33
N ARG A 1222 -12.06 -19.38 20.57
CA ARG A 1222 -12.90 -19.72 21.74
C ARG A 1222 -12.20 -19.51 23.08
N ARG A 1223 -10.90 -19.83 23.15
CA ARG A 1223 -10.09 -19.61 24.37
C ARG A 1223 -9.90 -18.12 24.61
N LEU A 1224 -9.59 -17.35 23.57
CA LEU A 1224 -9.49 -15.89 23.65
C LEU A 1224 -10.81 -15.25 24.09
N SER A 1225 -11.95 -15.65 23.49
CA SER A 1225 -13.26 -15.13 23.88
C SER A 1225 -13.60 -15.46 25.33
N ALA A 1226 -13.25 -16.66 25.81
CA ALA A 1226 -13.45 -17.03 27.21
C ALA A 1226 -12.60 -16.18 28.17
N GLY A 1227 -11.34 -15.91 27.82
CA GLY A 1227 -10.47 -15.01 28.59
C GLY A 1227 -10.99 -13.56 28.63
N LEU A 1228 -11.52 -13.05 27.51
CA LEU A 1228 -12.12 -11.71 27.44
C LEU A 1228 -13.37 -11.57 28.32
N LEU A 1229 -14.20 -12.61 28.40
CA LEU A 1229 -15.35 -12.65 29.31
C LEU A 1229 -14.94 -12.58 30.78
N GLN A 1230 -13.86 -13.27 31.16
CA GLN A 1230 -13.32 -13.18 32.53
C GLN A 1230 -12.90 -11.74 32.89
N TRP A 1231 -12.55 -10.95 31.88
CA TRP A 1231 -12.21 -9.54 32.03
C TRP A 1231 -13.40 -8.58 31.91
N LYS A 1232 -14.61 -9.07 31.63
CA LYS A 1232 -15.82 -8.27 31.35
C LYS A 1232 -15.73 -7.45 30.06
N GLU A 1233 -15.02 -7.96 29.06
CA GLU A 1233 -14.94 -7.38 27.71
C GLU A 1233 -15.93 -8.11 26.77
N ASP A 1234 -17.18 -8.19 27.19
CA ASP A 1234 -18.16 -9.13 26.63
C ASP A 1234 -18.50 -8.77 25.16
N GLU A 1235 -18.60 -7.48 24.83
CA GLU A 1235 -18.82 -7.00 23.46
C GLU A 1235 -17.69 -7.43 22.52
N LEU A 1236 -16.43 -7.34 22.97
CA LEU A 1236 -15.28 -7.72 22.17
C LEU A 1236 -15.18 -9.25 22.01
N ALA A 1237 -15.50 -10.01 23.07
CA ALA A 1237 -15.55 -11.47 23.02
C ALA A 1237 -16.56 -11.97 21.98
N VAL A 1238 -17.74 -11.34 21.95
CA VAL A 1238 -18.78 -11.63 20.97
C VAL A 1238 -18.36 -11.18 19.57
N ALA A 1239 -17.81 -9.97 19.43
CA ALA A 1239 -17.37 -9.45 18.14
C ALA A 1239 -16.26 -10.31 17.50
N LEU A 1240 -15.33 -10.84 18.30
CA LEU A 1240 -14.27 -11.75 17.85
C LEU A 1240 -14.87 -13.02 17.22
N LEU A 1241 -15.83 -13.67 17.90
CA LEU A 1241 -16.47 -14.87 17.37
C LEU A 1241 -17.39 -14.57 16.19
N ARG A 1242 -18.07 -13.41 16.18
CA ARG A 1242 -18.87 -12.96 15.02
C ARG A 1242 -18.02 -12.84 13.75
N ARG A 1243 -16.80 -12.30 13.88
CA ARG A 1243 -15.87 -12.14 12.75
C ARG A 1243 -15.13 -13.42 12.36
N ALA A 1244 -15.21 -14.50 13.14
CA ALA A 1244 -14.55 -15.76 12.81
C ALA A 1244 -15.29 -16.59 11.73
N GLY A 1245 -16.50 -16.18 11.34
CA GLY A 1245 -17.27 -16.81 10.27
C GLY A 1245 -18.34 -17.80 10.78
N PRO A 1246 -19.04 -18.50 9.87
CA PRO A 1246 -20.25 -19.26 10.18
C PRO A 1246 -20.02 -20.40 11.19
N GLU A 1247 -18.83 -21.01 11.21
CA GLU A 1247 -18.47 -22.09 12.14
C GLU A 1247 -18.40 -21.62 13.61
N ALA A 1248 -18.15 -20.33 13.84
CA ALA A 1248 -18.05 -19.73 15.15
C ALA A 1248 -19.39 -19.22 15.70
N MET A 1249 -20.42 -19.15 14.87
CA MET A 1249 -21.71 -18.55 15.22
C MET A 1249 -22.44 -19.28 16.34
N ALA A 1250 -22.33 -20.60 16.40
CA ALA A 1250 -22.89 -21.38 17.50
C ALA A 1250 -22.26 -20.98 18.84
N ALA A 1251 -20.93 -20.79 18.86
CA ALA A 1251 -20.21 -20.34 20.06
C ALA A 1251 -20.56 -18.89 20.41
N ALA A 1252 -20.70 -18.00 19.42
CA ALA A 1252 -21.15 -16.62 19.66
C ALA A 1252 -22.57 -16.56 20.26
N ALA A 1253 -23.49 -17.39 19.76
CA ALA A 1253 -24.85 -17.48 20.26
C ALA A 1253 -24.91 -18.06 21.67
N GLU A 1254 -24.12 -19.11 21.96
CA GLU A 1254 -23.99 -19.67 23.32
C GLU A 1254 -23.52 -18.60 24.32
N LEU A 1255 -22.57 -17.75 23.95
CA LEU A 1255 -22.09 -16.67 24.82
C LEU A 1255 -23.15 -15.59 25.07
N ILE A 1256 -23.92 -15.22 24.05
CA ILE A 1256 -24.99 -14.22 24.18
C ILE A 1256 -26.14 -14.75 25.05
N ILE A 1257 -26.47 -16.03 24.93
CA ILE A 1257 -27.55 -16.67 25.69
C ILE A 1257 -27.12 -16.99 27.13
N GLY A 1258 -25.84 -17.31 27.35
CA GLY A 1258 -25.30 -17.69 28.65
C GLY A 1258 -24.78 -16.54 29.53
N GLY A 1259 -24.68 -15.32 29.00
CA GLY A 1259 -24.22 -14.15 29.74
C GLY A 1259 -25.35 -13.44 30.49
N ASP A 1260 -25.07 -12.95 31.71
CA ASP A 1260 -25.91 -11.97 32.41
C ASP A 1260 -25.59 -10.57 31.85
N TRP A 1261 -26.32 -10.12 30.82
CA TRP A 1261 -26.10 -8.86 30.06
C TRP A 1261 -26.96 -7.66 30.52
#